data_AF-A0A7S1FES3-F1
#
_entry.id   AF-A0A7S1FES3-F1
#
_cell.length_a   1.000
_cell.length_b   1.000
_cell.length_c   1.000
_cell.angle_alpha   90.00
_cell.angle_beta   90.00
_cell.angle_gamma   90.00
#
_symmetry.space_group_name_H-M   'P 1'
#
loop_
_entity.id
_entity.type
_entity.pdbx_description
1 polymer ?
#
loop_
_entity_poly.entity_id
_entity_poly.type
_entity_poly.pdbx_seq_one_letter_code
_entity_poly.pdbx_strand_id
1 'polypeptide(L)'
;MHTSNNTGDPRGRAEVAPKEQPPRAGGSDTFFGKMSLRQFLGKAASKEPAVEASASTGRRPAPIESIEEEPRLLHPSPKLSPKKLTRNGDSRCSPIQAEHLPDQLQGATQKESVTLETCPTPEAMAAWLKERNFDTSDWGPHTKTKTVDKLWDEVRGQECGVESWIRADGVQVIVRVSHVLRAKVCSEESRMREVFLFNTWQQFGSGSEEGIKRTRNGLLSEKLSTSEMPLVEHLHEVCVRAVTVEEMQRLEKANYSIRPGTKPPAYDPDYVCPLTVVDEFFIDHTTEMEFSKSYPRLLTLYHLYTVDIVCTGLPTVDFNTLEYDHPREDGHRKLKYVHAWVWLKWPEIRRFLFEGSEMKERKKQGSFEDADDLGDWLGQFDLDLDAWGTGEKNKSVSDLWRELEDSEAHLEHWGRKDGAPLLMRVLHVMQLKVVSSDPSLKGKFLLKKWQMLPDEEQSPVYRLLSKKISTQYFPINDQEGGPFHKTAMAAVQKELKYLVNSFFQLRSECKPTLDEVESSDVQVNYVKFVDQHHDMEDSSSFKGVHTMYHLYTVEVECSELPLTNFASIEFRSLGAMRDSRNFTRALSAKTNTSSRSGPSGPEDAENFEAVCLNGWQWVSWEEALDLMHKNQKTMELDCQNLRSLHLAERAALESSSEKLAELRQQSDAISALKNSSMDKEVRSLIDEIQSGVESLQEICQATIFQESLQDVCHPTIFKESQLPPSIISHLAKDTPVSGRSAAERSSTSLPQPEPVGEAVVGSSWTREPYLGEDSHTVTSHDPRSCAGRPSHGRGPLSCFWCL
;
A
#
# COMPACT_ATOMS: atom_id res chain seq x y z
N MET A 1 -43.55 -46.65 29.25
CA MET A 1 -44.55 -46.72 28.16
C MET A 1 -43.93 -46.01 26.97
N HIS A 2 -43.47 -46.57 25.85
CA HIS A 2 -43.44 -47.88 25.17
C HIS A 2 -42.03 -47.98 24.50
N THR A 3 -41.17 -48.97 24.78
CA THR A 3 -40.86 -50.18 23.94
C THR A 3 -40.81 -49.93 22.43
N SER A 4 -39.71 -50.17 21.70
CA SER A 4 -39.16 -51.51 21.42
C SER A 4 -37.71 -51.55 20.88
N ASN A 5 -37.00 -52.61 21.27
CA ASN A 5 -35.73 -53.13 20.74
C ASN A 5 -35.81 -53.59 19.26
N ASN A 6 -34.68 -53.62 18.54
CA ASN A 6 -34.17 -54.90 18.01
C ASN A 6 -32.71 -54.84 17.50
N THR A 7 -32.01 -55.92 17.84
CA THR A 7 -30.65 -56.35 17.50
C THR A 7 -30.56 -57.00 16.11
N GLY A 8 -29.38 -56.99 15.47
CA GLY A 8 -29.07 -57.94 14.39
C GLY A 8 -27.77 -57.66 13.61
N ASP A 9 -26.77 -58.52 13.83
CA ASP A 9 -25.58 -58.80 13.01
C ASP A 9 -25.47 -60.34 12.91
N PRO A 10 -24.62 -61.03 12.11
CA PRO A 10 -23.98 -60.79 10.79
C PRO A 10 -24.32 -61.91 9.77
N ARG A 11 -23.85 -61.78 8.52
CA ARG A 11 -23.17 -62.81 7.66
C ARG A 11 -23.45 -62.62 6.17
N GLY A 12 -22.38 -62.62 5.36
CA GLY A 12 -22.45 -62.80 3.90
C GLY A 12 -21.07 -62.82 3.23
N ARG A 13 -20.52 -64.03 3.03
CA ARG A 13 -19.32 -64.37 2.24
C ARG A 13 -19.66 -64.48 0.74
N ALA A 14 -18.74 -64.10 -0.15
CA ALA A 14 -18.36 -64.76 -1.42
C ALA A 14 -17.22 -63.92 -2.09
N GLU A 15 -15.97 -64.38 -2.17
CA GLU A 15 -15.30 -65.20 -3.21
C GLU A 15 -15.30 -64.60 -4.64
N VAL A 16 -14.16 -64.07 -5.13
CA VAL A 16 -13.04 -64.65 -5.94
C VAL A 16 -13.13 -64.30 -7.45
N ALA A 17 -12.25 -63.36 -7.87
CA ALA A 17 -11.35 -63.24 -9.06
C ALA A 17 -11.65 -63.91 -10.44
N PRO A 18 -10.81 -63.71 -11.51
CA PRO A 18 -10.35 -62.50 -12.22
C PRO A 18 -10.46 -62.63 -13.78
N LYS A 19 -10.15 -61.58 -14.57
CA LYS A 19 -9.74 -61.63 -16.01
C LYS A 19 -9.24 -60.24 -16.46
N GLU A 20 -7.95 -60.07 -16.74
CA GLU A 20 -7.25 -60.14 -18.05
C GLU A 20 -7.41 -58.92 -18.99
N GLN A 21 -6.32 -58.13 -19.04
CA GLN A 21 -5.56 -57.62 -20.22
C GLN A 21 -6.16 -56.60 -21.24
N PRO A 22 -5.26 -55.84 -21.95
CA PRO A 22 -5.49 -54.48 -22.44
C PRO A 22 -5.75 -54.40 -23.96
N PRO A 23 -6.10 -53.23 -24.53
CA PRO A 23 -6.06 -53.05 -25.97
C PRO A 23 -4.76 -52.40 -26.44
N ARG A 24 -4.16 -53.04 -27.44
CA ARG A 24 -3.15 -52.50 -28.37
C ARG A 24 -3.83 -51.74 -29.51
N ALA A 25 -3.15 -50.67 -29.93
CA ALA A 25 -2.90 -50.20 -31.30
C ALA A 25 -3.99 -50.25 -32.39
N GLY A 26 -4.32 -49.06 -32.90
CA GLY A 26 -4.64 -48.74 -34.29
C GLY A 26 -4.41 -47.22 -34.44
N GLY A 27 -3.71 -46.66 -35.41
CA GLY A 27 -3.48 -47.09 -36.79
C GLY A 27 -4.38 -46.26 -37.70
N SER A 28 -3.94 -45.06 -38.10
CA SER A 28 -4.34 -44.46 -39.37
C SER A 28 -3.37 -43.36 -39.78
N ASP A 29 -2.89 -43.52 -41.00
CA ASP A 29 -1.94 -42.68 -41.72
C ASP A 29 -2.70 -41.85 -42.76
N THR A 30 -2.12 -40.69 -43.09
CA THR A 30 -2.31 -39.88 -44.31
C THR A 30 -3.65 -39.14 -44.55
N PHE A 31 -3.58 -37.81 -44.67
CA PHE A 31 -3.82 -37.11 -45.95
C PHE A 31 -3.34 -35.63 -45.94
N PHE A 32 -2.98 -35.18 -47.14
CA PHE A 32 -2.29 -33.95 -47.55
C PHE A 32 -2.97 -32.60 -47.24
N GLY A 33 -2.15 -31.58 -47.00
CA GLY A 33 -2.53 -30.16 -47.14
C GLY A 33 -1.30 -29.25 -47.27
N LYS A 34 -0.89 -28.96 -48.51
CA LYS A 34 0.15 -27.98 -48.88
C LYS A 34 -0.37 -26.54 -48.76
N MET A 35 0.52 -25.60 -48.42
CA MET A 35 0.60 -24.14 -48.75
C MET A 35 1.13 -23.39 -47.52
N SER A 36 2.00 -22.38 -47.55
CA SER A 36 2.73 -21.66 -48.60
C SER A 36 3.85 -20.87 -47.89
N LEU A 37 5.04 -20.83 -48.50
CA LEU A 37 6.24 -20.14 -48.05
C LEU A 37 6.35 -18.78 -48.79
N ARG A 38 6.29 -17.65 -48.08
CA ARG A 38 6.77 -16.31 -48.53
C ARG A 38 7.19 -15.51 -47.28
N GLN A 39 8.49 -15.29 -47.06
CA GLN A 39 9.29 -14.12 -47.48
C GLN A 39 8.79 -12.78 -46.90
N PHE A 40 9.57 -12.21 -45.99
CA PHE A 40 9.94 -10.78 -46.02
C PHE A 40 11.28 -10.56 -45.30
N LEU A 41 12.33 -10.30 -46.08
CA LEU A 41 13.57 -9.64 -45.65
C LEU A 41 13.36 -8.14 -45.90
N GLY A 42 13.44 -7.33 -44.86
CA GLY A 42 13.40 -5.87 -44.93
C GLY A 42 14.64 -5.28 -44.26
N LYS A 43 15.62 -4.91 -45.07
CA LYS A 43 16.79 -4.09 -44.70
C LYS A 43 16.34 -2.76 -44.10
N ALA A 44 16.95 -2.34 -42.99
CA ALA A 44 17.06 -0.93 -42.63
C ALA A 44 18.46 -0.69 -42.08
N ALA A 45 19.21 0.15 -42.80
CA ALA A 45 20.52 0.67 -42.42
C ALA A 45 20.32 2.06 -41.80
N SER A 46 20.96 2.30 -40.66
CA SER A 46 21.16 3.62 -40.05
C SER A 46 22.60 3.64 -39.53
N LYS A 47 23.57 4.18 -40.27
CA LYS A 47 24.04 5.58 -40.19
C LYS A 47 24.21 6.07 -38.75
N GLU A 48 25.38 5.80 -38.19
CA GLU A 48 25.96 6.51 -37.05
C GLU A 48 26.57 7.86 -37.53
N PRO A 49 26.48 8.94 -36.74
CA PRO A 49 27.29 10.13 -36.96
C PRO A 49 28.62 10.03 -36.21
N ALA A 50 29.70 10.36 -36.92
CA ALA A 50 31.04 10.53 -36.38
C ALA A 50 31.09 11.72 -35.40
N VAL A 51 31.72 11.51 -34.25
CA VAL A 51 32.16 12.57 -33.34
C VAL A 51 33.68 12.64 -33.43
N GLU A 52 34.17 13.81 -33.86
CA GLU A 52 35.58 14.21 -33.83
C GLU A 52 36.05 14.31 -32.38
N ALA A 53 37.16 13.62 -32.05
CA ALA A 53 37.91 13.86 -30.83
C ALA A 53 39.40 14.01 -31.16
N SER A 54 39.90 15.16 -30.71
CA SER A 54 41.21 15.75 -30.89
C SER A 54 42.34 14.95 -30.23
N ALA A 55 43.48 14.95 -30.92
CA ALA A 55 44.72 14.33 -30.50
C ALA A 55 45.34 15.01 -29.25
N SER A 56 45.84 14.21 -28.31
CA SER A 56 46.96 14.62 -27.47
C SER A 56 47.89 13.44 -27.14
N THR A 57 49.13 13.60 -27.63
CA THR A 57 50.44 13.12 -27.17
C THR A 57 50.56 11.87 -26.29
N GLY A 58 51.24 10.87 -26.84
CA GLY A 58 51.61 9.63 -26.16
C GLY A 58 52.87 9.69 -25.28
N ARG A 59 52.97 8.69 -24.40
CA ARG A 59 54.22 8.14 -23.84
C ARG A 59 54.11 6.61 -23.83
N ARG A 60 55.12 5.94 -24.39
CA ARG A 60 55.32 4.48 -24.39
C ARG A 60 55.80 4.00 -23.01
N PRO A 61 55.46 2.77 -22.59
CA PRO A 61 56.33 1.98 -21.72
C PRO A 61 57.02 0.84 -22.49
N ALA A 62 58.19 0.47 -21.97
CA ALA A 62 59.09 -0.58 -22.46
C ALA A 62 58.63 -2.00 -22.08
N PRO A 63 59.17 -3.07 -22.69
CA PRO A 63 58.67 -4.43 -22.53
C PRO A 63 59.24 -5.10 -21.27
N ILE A 64 58.38 -5.85 -20.58
CA ILE A 64 58.76 -6.69 -19.42
C ILE A 64 58.91 -8.13 -19.89
N GLU A 65 60.05 -8.72 -19.52
CA GLU A 65 60.45 -10.09 -19.76
C GLU A 65 59.60 -11.09 -18.97
N SER A 66 59.34 -12.24 -19.60
CA SER A 66 58.64 -13.41 -19.07
C SER A 66 59.52 -14.19 -18.10
N ILE A 67 59.02 -14.43 -16.89
CA ILE A 67 59.56 -15.42 -15.94
C ILE A 67 58.52 -16.53 -15.78
N GLU A 68 58.97 -17.76 -16.00
CA GLU A 68 58.26 -19.02 -15.73
C GLU A 68 58.12 -19.24 -14.22
N GLU A 69 56.92 -19.58 -13.73
CA GLU A 69 56.72 -20.09 -12.36
C GLU A 69 56.12 -21.50 -12.35
N GLU A 70 56.78 -22.37 -11.59
CA GLU A 70 56.36 -23.72 -11.18
C GLU A 70 55.17 -23.71 -10.20
N PRO A 71 54.42 -24.84 -10.08
CA PRO A 71 53.19 -24.89 -9.30
C PRO A 71 53.44 -25.01 -7.80
N ARG A 72 53.05 -24.00 -7.03
CA ARG A 72 53.03 -24.06 -5.55
C ARG A 72 51.67 -24.52 -5.03
N LEU A 73 51.75 -25.47 -4.10
CA LEU A 73 50.66 -26.08 -3.33
C LEU A 73 49.83 -25.02 -2.59
N LEU A 74 48.51 -25.17 -2.66
CA LEU A 74 47.51 -24.34 -2.00
C LEU A 74 47.61 -24.47 -0.47
N HIS A 75 48.02 -23.40 0.20
CA HIS A 75 47.76 -23.20 1.63
C HIS A 75 46.40 -22.50 1.83
N PRO A 76 45.68 -22.81 2.92
CA PRO A 76 44.37 -22.22 3.19
C PRO A 76 44.49 -20.72 3.50
N SER A 77 43.63 -19.93 2.86
CA SER A 77 43.51 -18.48 3.08
C SER A 77 43.25 -18.15 4.56
N PRO A 78 43.82 -17.04 5.07
CA PRO A 78 43.60 -16.62 6.45
C PRO A 78 42.14 -16.21 6.63
N LYS A 79 41.50 -16.76 7.67
CA LYS A 79 40.19 -16.32 8.15
C LYS A 79 40.26 -14.82 8.45
N LEU A 80 39.60 -14.02 7.61
CA LEU A 80 39.29 -12.63 7.94
C LEU A 80 38.39 -12.66 9.17
N SER A 81 38.91 -12.18 10.30
CA SER A 81 38.10 -11.90 11.47
C SER A 81 37.03 -10.88 11.08
N PRO A 82 35.73 -11.10 11.37
CA PRO A 82 34.69 -10.13 11.07
C PRO A 82 35.06 -8.84 11.80
N LYS A 83 35.32 -7.77 11.03
CA LYS A 83 35.36 -6.43 11.59
C LYS A 83 33.99 -6.22 12.21
N LYS A 84 33.93 -6.13 13.54
CA LYS A 84 32.78 -5.59 14.26
C LYS A 84 32.51 -4.21 13.68
N LEU A 85 31.59 -4.12 12.72
CA LEU A 85 30.95 -2.86 12.40
C LEU A 85 30.32 -2.37 13.70
N THR A 86 30.61 -1.12 14.04
CA THR A 86 29.99 -0.41 15.15
C THR A 86 28.48 -0.43 14.92
N ARG A 87 27.83 -1.25 15.74
CA ARG A 87 26.38 -1.37 15.98
C ARG A 87 25.69 -0.02 15.80
N ASN A 88 24.68 0.04 14.93
CA ASN A 88 23.78 1.19 14.77
C ASN A 88 23.40 1.77 16.14
N GLY A 89 23.56 3.09 16.28
CA GLY A 89 23.30 3.82 17.51
C GLY A 89 21.87 3.63 17.99
N ASP A 90 21.74 3.18 19.24
CA ASP A 90 20.65 3.43 20.22
C ASP A 90 19.17 3.46 19.76
N SER A 91 18.80 2.86 18.62
CA SER A 91 17.49 2.19 18.53
C SER A 91 17.62 0.86 19.27
N ARG A 92 17.73 0.94 20.60
CA ARG A 92 17.42 -0.23 21.41
C ARG A 92 15.93 -0.44 21.20
N CYS A 93 15.55 -1.41 20.37
CA CYS A 93 14.26 -2.06 20.52
C CYS A 93 14.11 -2.32 22.01
N SER A 94 13.24 -1.55 22.68
CA SER A 94 12.92 -1.76 24.07
C SER A 94 12.56 -3.23 24.23
N PRO A 95 13.05 -3.93 25.26
CA PRO A 95 12.63 -5.31 25.50
C PRO A 95 11.09 -5.35 25.49
N ILE A 96 10.54 -6.26 24.69
CA ILE A 96 9.11 -6.44 24.40
C ILE A 96 8.33 -6.19 25.69
N GLN A 97 7.65 -5.05 25.78
CA GLN A 97 6.80 -4.78 26.94
C GLN A 97 5.62 -5.75 26.85
N ALA A 98 5.38 -6.51 27.91
CA ALA A 98 4.24 -7.42 28.03
C ALA A 98 2.86 -6.69 28.02
N GLU A 99 2.85 -5.39 27.74
CA GLU A 99 1.72 -4.47 27.92
C GLU A 99 0.77 -4.44 26.72
N HIS A 100 1.15 -4.99 25.56
CA HIS A 100 0.32 -4.98 24.34
C HIS A 100 -0.03 -6.38 23.84
N LEU A 101 -0.68 -7.19 24.69
CA LEU A 101 -1.34 -8.42 24.23
C LEU A 101 -2.59 -8.06 23.42
N PRO A 102 -2.91 -8.80 22.34
CA PRO A 102 -4.13 -8.53 21.58
C PRO A 102 -5.39 -8.75 22.44
N ASP A 103 -6.50 -8.08 22.10
CA ASP A 103 -7.77 -8.02 22.87
C ASP A 103 -8.22 -9.33 23.52
N GLN A 104 -8.05 -10.47 22.84
CA GLN A 104 -8.48 -11.77 23.39
C GLN A 104 -7.71 -12.18 24.65
N LEU A 105 -6.47 -11.69 24.80
CA LEU A 105 -5.58 -11.93 25.95
C LEU A 105 -5.29 -10.64 26.74
N GLN A 106 -5.97 -9.53 26.47
CA GLN A 106 -5.82 -8.32 27.26
C GLN A 106 -6.21 -8.58 28.72
N GLY A 107 -5.30 -8.26 29.65
CA GLY A 107 -5.46 -8.57 31.07
C GLY A 107 -5.42 -10.08 31.42
N ALA A 108 -5.13 -10.96 30.46
CA ALA A 108 -4.93 -12.37 30.73
C ALA A 108 -3.56 -12.63 31.35
N THR A 109 -3.48 -13.64 32.22
CA THR A 109 -2.22 -14.08 32.83
C THR A 109 -1.86 -15.46 32.30
N GLN A 110 -0.63 -15.61 31.79
CA GLN A 110 -0.09 -16.91 31.42
C GLN A 110 0.02 -17.79 32.68
N LYS A 111 -0.61 -18.96 32.66
CA LYS A 111 -0.64 -19.91 33.78
C LYS A 111 0.50 -20.93 33.68
N GLU A 112 0.71 -21.47 32.48
CA GLU A 112 1.65 -22.55 32.23
C GLU A 112 1.98 -22.66 30.74
N SER A 113 3.12 -23.30 30.44
CA SER A 113 3.57 -23.62 29.09
C SER A 113 3.93 -25.10 29.00
N VAL A 114 3.64 -25.69 27.84
CA VAL A 114 3.99 -27.07 27.52
C VAL A 114 5.49 -27.19 27.33
N THR A 115 6.08 -28.22 27.93
CA THR A 115 7.48 -28.61 27.69
C THR A 115 7.53 -30.09 27.30
N LEU A 116 8.66 -30.53 26.74
CA LEU A 116 8.86 -31.96 26.44
C LEU A 116 8.95 -32.82 27.72
N GLU A 117 9.22 -32.21 28.88
CA GLU A 117 9.17 -32.90 30.17
C GLU A 117 7.72 -33.12 30.61
N THR A 118 6.84 -32.14 30.45
CA THR A 118 5.42 -32.26 30.83
C THR A 118 4.61 -33.06 29.82
N CYS A 119 4.98 -33.01 28.54
CA CYS A 119 4.33 -33.73 27.46
C CYS A 119 5.35 -34.48 26.58
N PRO A 120 5.90 -35.62 27.06
CA PRO A 120 6.92 -36.36 26.35
C PRO A 120 6.42 -37.12 25.11
N THR A 121 5.09 -37.24 24.93
CA THR A 121 4.48 -37.95 23.79
C THR A 121 3.22 -37.22 23.28
N PRO A 122 2.77 -37.51 22.05
CA PRO A 122 1.49 -37.04 21.53
C PRO A 122 0.28 -37.35 22.42
N GLU A 123 0.25 -38.52 23.06
CA GLU A 123 -0.83 -38.92 23.97
C GLU A 123 -0.82 -38.08 25.24
N ALA A 124 0.38 -37.75 25.76
CA ALA A 124 0.52 -36.83 26.88
C ALA A 124 0.05 -35.42 26.52
N MET A 125 0.32 -34.94 25.29
CA MET A 125 -0.24 -33.69 24.78
C MET A 125 -1.77 -33.72 24.74
N ALA A 126 -2.35 -34.80 24.21
CA ALA A 126 -3.80 -34.96 24.13
C ALA A 126 -4.44 -34.98 25.53
N ALA A 127 -3.82 -35.66 26.49
CA ALA A 127 -4.25 -35.67 27.88
C ALA A 127 -4.17 -34.27 28.50
N TRP A 128 -3.06 -33.55 28.30
CA TRP A 128 -2.85 -32.18 28.79
C TRP A 128 -3.91 -31.22 28.25
N LEU A 129 -4.24 -31.29 26.95
CA LEU A 129 -5.30 -30.49 26.33
C LEU A 129 -6.67 -30.84 26.92
N LYS A 130 -6.98 -32.13 27.06
CA LYS A 130 -8.25 -32.62 27.59
C LYS A 130 -8.47 -32.21 29.06
N GLU A 131 -7.45 -32.26 29.89
CA GLU A 131 -7.49 -31.80 31.30
C GLU A 131 -7.87 -30.33 31.43
N ARG A 132 -7.60 -29.54 30.38
CA ARG A 132 -7.93 -28.10 30.30
C ARG A 132 -9.23 -27.85 29.54
N ASN A 133 -10.05 -28.88 29.39
CA ASN A 133 -11.31 -28.88 28.65
C ASN A 133 -11.18 -28.44 27.19
N PHE A 134 -10.01 -28.65 26.57
CA PHE A 134 -9.80 -28.40 25.15
C PHE A 134 -10.09 -29.68 24.36
N ASP A 135 -11.16 -29.66 23.57
CA ASP A 135 -11.58 -30.80 22.75
C ASP A 135 -10.85 -30.80 21.40
N THR A 136 -10.21 -31.93 21.07
CA THR A 136 -9.46 -32.14 19.81
C THR A 136 -10.09 -33.24 18.95
N SER A 137 -11.34 -33.64 19.21
CA SER A 137 -12.00 -34.76 18.51
C SER A 137 -12.27 -34.49 17.02
N ASP A 138 -12.28 -33.22 16.61
CA ASP A 138 -12.43 -32.75 15.23
C ASP A 138 -11.10 -32.64 14.47
N TRP A 139 -9.96 -33.00 15.10
CA TRP A 139 -8.64 -32.91 14.50
C TRP A 139 -8.27 -34.19 13.73
N GLY A 140 -7.60 -34.04 12.58
CA GLY A 140 -6.98 -35.12 11.82
C GLY A 140 -7.49 -35.34 10.40
N PRO A 141 -7.17 -36.51 9.79
CA PRO A 141 -7.31 -36.74 8.35
C PRO A 141 -8.74 -36.57 7.81
N HIS A 142 -9.74 -36.90 8.61
CA HIS A 142 -11.14 -36.87 8.20
C HIS A 142 -11.68 -35.44 8.01
N THR A 143 -11.02 -34.43 8.59
CA THR A 143 -11.42 -33.02 8.52
C THR A 143 -10.46 -32.16 7.71
N LYS A 144 -9.43 -32.75 7.09
CA LYS A 144 -8.31 -32.03 6.43
C LYS A 144 -7.55 -31.09 7.39
N THR A 145 -7.49 -31.46 8.67
CA THR A 145 -6.78 -30.70 9.72
C THR A 145 -5.60 -31.51 10.25
N LYS A 146 -4.69 -30.83 10.97
CA LYS A 146 -3.55 -31.48 11.60
C LYS A 146 -3.99 -32.23 12.86
N THR A 147 -3.29 -33.32 13.19
CA THR A 147 -3.53 -34.12 14.39
C THR A 147 -2.82 -33.54 15.62
N VAL A 148 -3.15 -34.03 16.81
CA VAL A 148 -2.39 -33.71 18.04
C VAL A 148 -0.93 -34.15 17.93
N ASP A 149 -0.66 -35.28 17.28
CA ASP A 149 0.70 -35.74 16.94
C ASP A 149 1.48 -34.69 16.14
N LYS A 150 0.85 -34.05 15.16
CA LYS A 150 1.47 -32.96 14.41
C LYS A 150 1.71 -31.72 15.26
N LEU A 151 0.82 -31.36 16.18
CA LEU A 151 1.06 -30.25 17.11
C LEU A 151 2.24 -30.55 18.04
N TRP A 152 2.31 -31.78 18.57
CA TRP A 152 3.42 -32.24 19.40
C TRP A 152 4.74 -32.26 18.62
N ASP A 153 4.74 -32.69 17.36
CA ASP A 153 5.90 -32.59 16.46
C ASP A 153 6.41 -31.16 16.34
N GLU A 154 5.52 -30.19 16.17
CA GLU A 154 5.88 -28.76 16.07
C GLU A 154 6.50 -28.24 17.39
N VAL A 155 5.95 -28.62 18.54
CA VAL A 155 6.53 -28.27 19.86
C VAL A 155 7.90 -28.92 20.05
N ARG A 156 8.04 -30.21 19.68
CA ARG A 156 9.30 -30.95 19.76
C ARG A 156 10.37 -30.37 18.83
N GLY A 157 9.97 -29.98 17.62
CA GLY A 157 10.83 -29.29 16.66
C GLY A 157 11.11 -27.84 17.00
N GLN A 158 10.64 -27.35 18.16
CA GLN A 158 10.73 -25.96 18.61
C GLN A 158 10.08 -24.96 17.66
N GLU A 159 9.24 -25.40 16.73
CA GLU A 159 8.60 -24.51 15.77
C GLU A 159 7.44 -23.70 16.39
N CYS A 160 6.87 -24.17 17.50
CA CYS A 160 5.86 -23.43 18.24
C CYS A 160 5.89 -23.74 19.75
N GLY A 161 5.38 -22.81 20.56
CA GLY A 161 4.98 -23.06 21.94
C GLY A 161 3.49 -23.41 22.05
N VAL A 162 3.09 -24.07 23.14
CA VAL A 162 1.68 -24.23 23.52
C VAL A 162 1.54 -23.78 24.96
N GLU A 163 0.67 -22.81 25.19
CA GLU A 163 0.53 -22.12 26.47
C GLU A 163 -0.92 -22.15 26.93
N SER A 164 -1.11 -22.11 28.24
CA SER A 164 -2.41 -21.90 28.84
C SER A 164 -2.46 -20.56 29.55
N TRP A 165 -3.50 -19.80 29.24
CA TRP A 165 -3.75 -18.45 29.75
C TRP A 165 -5.07 -18.43 30.51
N ILE A 166 -5.15 -17.62 31.58
CA ILE A 166 -6.40 -17.31 32.28
C ILE A 166 -6.77 -15.87 31.95
N ARG A 167 -7.91 -15.68 31.29
CA ARG A 167 -8.44 -14.34 30.96
C ARG A 167 -8.95 -13.63 32.22
N ALA A 168 -9.18 -12.32 32.13
CA ALA A 168 -9.71 -11.52 33.24
C ALA A 168 -11.06 -12.01 33.78
N ASP A 169 -11.86 -12.70 32.95
CA ASP A 169 -13.13 -13.34 33.34
C ASP A 169 -12.95 -14.72 34.04
N GLY A 170 -11.71 -15.17 34.22
CA GLY A 170 -11.36 -16.47 34.80
C GLY A 170 -11.40 -17.63 33.81
N VAL A 171 -11.76 -17.42 32.54
CA VAL A 171 -11.82 -18.46 31.52
C VAL A 171 -10.40 -18.86 31.10
N GLN A 172 -10.12 -20.16 31.15
CA GLN A 172 -8.87 -20.72 30.67
C GLN A 172 -8.92 -20.88 29.14
N VAL A 173 -7.90 -20.39 28.44
CA VAL A 173 -7.72 -20.54 26.99
C VAL A 173 -6.38 -21.18 26.68
N ILE A 174 -6.33 -21.93 25.58
CA ILE A 174 -5.10 -22.57 25.09
C ILE A 174 -4.64 -21.82 23.84
N VAL A 175 -3.37 -21.44 23.84
CA VAL A 175 -2.75 -20.60 22.81
C VAL A 175 -1.54 -21.32 22.24
N ARG A 176 -1.49 -21.48 20.92
CA ARG A 176 -0.29 -21.90 20.19
C ARG A 176 0.52 -20.66 19.85
N VAL A 177 1.76 -20.57 20.29
CA VAL A 177 2.65 -19.42 20.02
C VAL A 177 3.59 -19.76 18.87
N SER A 178 3.61 -18.96 17.82
CA SER A 178 4.44 -19.19 16.64
C SER A 178 5.22 -17.93 16.28
N HIS A 179 6.51 -18.06 16.03
CA HIS A 179 7.37 -16.96 15.59
C HIS A 179 7.59 -17.08 14.09
N VAL A 180 7.47 -15.98 13.34
CA VAL A 180 7.61 -15.97 11.88
C VAL A 180 8.40 -14.73 11.45
N LEU A 181 9.44 -14.94 10.66
CA LEU A 181 10.15 -13.90 9.95
C LEU A 181 9.38 -13.55 8.67
N ARG A 182 9.20 -12.27 8.40
CA ARG A 182 8.75 -11.71 7.11
C ARG A 182 9.89 -10.89 6.54
N ALA A 183 10.38 -11.23 5.36
CA ALA A 183 11.56 -10.60 4.79
C ALA A 183 11.26 -9.85 3.50
N LYS A 184 11.64 -8.57 3.46
CA LYS A 184 11.76 -7.79 2.23
C LYS A 184 13.16 -7.99 1.66
N VAL A 185 13.29 -8.96 0.76
CA VAL A 185 14.59 -9.29 0.16
C VAL A 185 14.89 -8.31 -0.97
N CYS A 186 16.08 -7.72 -0.97
CA CYS A 186 16.52 -6.75 -1.97
C CYS A 186 18.04 -6.79 -2.18
N SER A 187 18.52 -6.12 -3.22
CA SER A 187 19.92 -5.72 -3.32
C SER A 187 20.09 -4.32 -2.75
N GLU A 188 21.32 -3.90 -2.46
CA GLU A 188 21.64 -2.55 -1.98
C GLU A 188 21.04 -1.45 -2.89
N GLU A 189 21.26 -1.57 -4.20
CA GLU A 189 20.71 -0.64 -5.20
C GLU A 189 19.17 -0.65 -5.25
N SER A 190 18.55 -1.83 -5.13
CA SER A 190 17.09 -1.93 -5.14
C SER A 190 16.47 -1.39 -3.85
N ARG A 191 17.12 -1.56 -2.70
CA ARG A 191 16.68 -0.98 -1.42
C ARG A 191 16.61 0.54 -1.48
N MET A 192 17.63 1.20 -2.05
CA MET A 192 17.64 2.66 -2.27
C MET A 192 16.49 3.15 -3.17
N ARG A 193 15.93 2.25 -3.99
CA ARG A 193 14.80 2.54 -4.89
C ARG A 193 13.46 2.06 -4.34
N GLU A 194 13.44 1.53 -3.12
CA GLU A 194 12.30 0.86 -2.48
C GLU A 194 11.71 -0.28 -3.31
N VAL A 195 12.58 -1.03 -4.00
CA VAL A 195 12.21 -2.17 -4.84
C VAL A 195 12.62 -3.47 -4.14
N PHE A 196 11.66 -4.37 -3.93
CA PHE A 196 11.84 -5.60 -3.18
C PHE A 196 11.30 -6.80 -3.97
N LEU A 197 11.76 -8.00 -3.61
CA LEU A 197 11.24 -9.23 -4.16
C LEU A 197 9.86 -9.55 -3.57
N PHE A 198 8.93 -9.90 -4.46
CA PHE A 198 7.58 -10.31 -4.11
C PHE A 198 7.26 -11.68 -4.70
N ASN A 199 6.77 -12.59 -3.87
CA ASN A 199 6.42 -13.95 -4.28
C ASN A 199 5.00 -13.99 -4.84
N THR A 200 4.86 -14.09 -6.16
CA THR A 200 3.55 -14.05 -6.83
C THR A 200 2.85 -15.41 -6.77
N TRP A 201 3.58 -16.48 -7.07
CA TRP A 201 3.04 -17.84 -7.07
C TRP A 201 4.09 -18.84 -6.64
N GLN A 202 3.60 -19.99 -6.22
CA GLN A 202 4.42 -21.14 -5.86
C GLN A 202 3.84 -22.43 -6.44
N GLN A 203 4.70 -23.37 -6.81
CA GLN A 203 4.34 -24.65 -7.39
C GLN A 203 4.89 -25.80 -6.53
N PHE A 204 4.06 -26.80 -6.23
CA PHE A 204 4.50 -27.95 -5.43
C PHE A 204 5.39 -28.88 -6.24
N GLY A 205 6.53 -29.24 -5.67
CA GLY A 205 7.54 -30.11 -6.28
C GLY A 205 7.24 -31.60 -6.16
N SER A 206 6.44 -32.03 -5.19
CA SER A 206 6.11 -33.45 -5.01
C SER A 206 4.82 -33.66 -4.20
N GLY A 207 4.26 -34.88 -4.25
CA GLY A 207 3.11 -35.30 -3.44
C GLY A 207 1.79 -35.32 -4.23
N SER A 208 0.66 -35.40 -3.51
CA SER A 208 -0.69 -35.39 -4.13
C SER A 208 -1.02 -34.10 -4.87
N GLU A 209 -0.24 -33.04 -4.63
CA GLU A 209 -0.40 -31.71 -5.23
C GLU A 209 0.72 -31.40 -6.24
N GLU A 210 1.52 -32.39 -6.65
CA GLU A 210 2.64 -32.18 -7.58
C GLU A 210 2.23 -31.42 -8.84
N GLY A 211 2.96 -30.34 -9.13
CA GLY A 211 2.72 -29.50 -10.29
C GLY A 211 1.58 -28.49 -10.14
N ILE A 212 0.80 -28.52 -9.05
CA ILE A 212 -0.24 -27.51 -8.78
C ILE A 212 0.42 -26.17 -8.46
N LYS A 213 -0.02 -25.11 -9.16
CA LYS A 213 0.36 -23.73 -8.85
C LYS A 213 -0.67 -23.12 -7.92
N ARG A 214 -0.21 -22.47 -6.86
CA ARG A 214 -1.04 -21.63 -5.98
C ARG A 214 -0.51 -20.19 -6.01
N THR A 215 -1.42 -19.23 -6.07
CA THR A 215 -1.09 -17.83 -5.83
C THR A 215 -0.61 -17.68 -4.38
N ARG A 216 0.53 -17.01 -4.19
CA ARG A 216 1.08 -16.72 -2.85
C ARG A 216 0.83 -15.26 -2.49
N ASN A 217 1.25 -14.34 -3.36
CA ASN A 217 1.19 -12.88 -3.17
C ASN A 217 1.70 -12.47 -1.77
N GLY A 218 2.94 -12.84 -1.45
CA GLY A 218 3.53 -12.57 -0.14
C GLY A 218 5.01 -12.25 -0.20
N LEU A 219 5.50 -11.71 0.91
CA LEU A 219 6.94 -11.60 1.17
C LEU A 219 7.56 -12.99 1.40
N LEU A 220 8.88 -13.06 1.47
CA LEU A 220 9.54 -14.25 2.00
C LEU A 220 9.09 -14.42 3.45
N SER A 221 8.65 -15.62 3.81
CA SER A 221 8.13 -15.91 5.15
C SER A 221 8.79 -17.17 5.67
N GLU A 222 9.44 -17.12 6.83
CA GLU A 222 10.10 -18.27 7.42
C GLU A 222 9.65 -18.50 8.87
N LYS A 223 9.36 -19.75 9.22
CA LYS A 223 8.98 -20.10 10.58
C LYS A 223 10.23 -20.15 11.45
N LEU A 224 10.17 -19.51 12.61
CA LEU A 224 11.30 -19.41 13.53
C LEU A 224 11.16 -20.44 14.65
N SER A 225 12.31 -20.92 15.10
CA SER A 225 12.42 -21.78 16.27
C SER A 225 12.32 -20.95 17.55
N THR A 226 11.73 -21.50 18.61
CA THR A 226 11.71 -20.86 19.94
C THR A 226 13.11 -20.71 20.54
N SER A 227 14.09 -21.48 20.07
CA SER A 227 15.50 -21.33 20.45
C SER A 227 16.22 -20.18 19.73
N GLU A 228 15.61 -19.57 18.71
CA GLU A 228 16.14 -18.38 18.02
C GLU A 228 15.68 -17.07 18.69
N MET A 229 14.99 -17.14 19.83
CA MET A 229 14.47 -15.98 20.54
C MET A 229 15.38 -15.58 21.73
N PRO A 230 15.70 -14.28 21.91
CA PRO A 230 15.19 -13.13 21.14
C PRO A 230 15.83 -13.01 19.75
N LEU A 231 15.02 -12.75 18.71
CA LEU A 231 15.45 -12.76 17.32
C LEU A 231 16.66 -11.87 17.04
N VAL A 232 16.78 -10.72 17.71
CA VAL A 232 17.89 -9.76 17.51
C VAL A 232 19.28 -10.40 17.74
N GLU A 233 19.37 -11.42 18.60
CA GLU A 233 20.63 -12.12 18.88
C GLU A 233 20.99 -13.14 17.78
N HIS A 234 20.02 -13.55 16.99
CA HIS A 234 20.14 -14.58 15.94
C HIS A 234 19.82 -14.04 14.54
N LEU A 235 19.57 -12.73 14.40
CA LEU A 235 18.94 -12.14 13.22
C LEU A 235 19.70 -12.46 11.93
N HIS A 236 21.01 -12.25 11.91
CA HIS A 236 21.84 -12.53 10.73
C HIS A 236 21.80 -14.01 10.33
N GLU A 237 21.95 -14.92 11.30
CA GLU A 237 21.96 -16.38 11.05
C GLU A 237 20.61 -16.85 10.49
N VAL A 238 19.52 -16.32 11.06
CA VAL A 238 18.15 -16.58 10.61
C VAL A 238 17.92 -16.04 9.20
N CYS A 239 18.36 -14.81 8.90
CA CYS A 239 18.25 -14.22 7.56
C CYS A 239 19.03 -15.02 6.51
N VAL A 240 20.27 -15.42 6.83
CA VAL A 240 21.10 -16.28 5.98
C VAL A 240 20.41 -17.63 5.73
N ARG A 241 19.89 -18.28 6.78
CA ARG A 241 19.17 -19.56 6.68
C ARG A 241 17.92 -19.42 5.81
N ALA A 242 17.06 -18.45 6.11
CA ALA A 242 15.80 -18.23 5.40
C ALA A 242 16.01 -18.02 3.89
N VAL A 243 17.02 -17.23 3.51
CA VAL A 243 17.34 -16.99 2.09
C VAL A 243 18.06 -18.18 1.48
N THR A 244 19.22 -18.56 2.00
CA THR A 244 20.14 -19.47 1.28
C THR A 244 19.92 -20.95 1.55
N VAL A 245 19.35 -21.28 2.72
CA VAL A 245 19.17 -22.67 3.16
C VAL A 245 17.73 -23.14 3.02
N GLU A 246 16.74 -22.26 3.05
CA GLU A 246 15.32 -22.65 2.94
C GLU A 246 14.71 -22.24 1.59
N GLU A 247 14.27 -20.99 1.43
CA GLU A 247 13.38 -20.56 0.33
C GLU A 247 14.10 -20.32 -1.02
N MET A 248 15.40 -19.98 -0.99
CA MET A 248 16.17 -19.59 -2.19
C MET A 248 17.44 -20.45 -2.38
N GLN A 249 17.38 -21.74 -2.04
CA GLN A 249 18.49 -22.69 -2.15
C GLN A 249 19.09 -22.76 -3.57
N ARG A 250 18.26 -22.61 -4.62
CA ARG A 250 18.72 -22.59 -6.02
C ARG A 250 17.95 -21.61 -6.88
N LEU A 251 18.69 -20.82 -7.66
CA LEU A 251 18.14 -19.86 -8.62
C LEU A 251 17.85 -20.52 -9.97
N GLU A 252 16.69 -20.18 -10.53
CA GLU A 252 16.22 -20.61 -11.86
C GLU A 252 15.65 -19.41 -12.63
N LYS A 253 15.51 -19.55 -13.95
CA LYS A 253 14.94 -18.49 -14.81
C LYS A 253 13.46 -18.25 -14.47
N ALA A 254 12.97 -17.02 -14.65
CA ALA A 254 11.56 -16.65 -14.41
C ALA A 254 10.52 -17.54 -15.11
N ASN A 255 10.85 -18.09 -16.28
CA ASN A 255 9.95 -18.95 -17.03
C ASN A 255 9.97 -20.43 -16.58
N TYR A 256 10.76 -20.77 -15.56
CA TYR A 256 10.85 -22.12 -15.04
C TYR A 256 9.53 -22.56 -14.40
N SER A 257 9.04 -23.74 -14.76
CA SER A 257 7.92 -24.38 -14.07
C SER A 257 7.95 -25.88 -14.31
N ILE A 258 7.45 -26.65 -13.34
CA ILE A 258 7.32 -28.10 -13.46
C ILE A 258 6.19 -28.37 -14.44
N ARG A 259 6.53 -28.92 -15.60
CA ARG A 259 5.53 -29.29 -16.61
C ARG A 259 4.84 -30.60 -16.22
N PRO A 260 3.54 -30.77 -16.50
CA PRO A 260 2.85 -32.04 -16.28
C PRO A 260 3.61 -33.23 -16.88
N GLY A 261 3.85 -34.26 -16.07
CA GLY A 261 4.57 -35.47 -16.48
C GLY A 261 6.09 -35.35 -16.57
N THR A 262 6.68 -34.18 -16.30
CA THR A 262 8.14 -34.01 -16.22
C THR A 262 8.60 -34.19 -14.78
N LYS A 263 9.67 -34.98 -14.58
CA LYS A 263 10.24 -35.14 -13.24
C LYS A 263 10.82 -33.81 -12.74
N PRO A 264 10.57 -33.43 -11.48
CA PRO A 264 11.23 -32.29 -10.85
C PRO A 264 12.76 -32.45 -10.88
N PRO A 265 13.53 -31.34 -10.93
CA PRO A 265 14.98 -31.36 -10.85
C PRO A 265 15.40 -31.98 -9.53
N ALA A 266 16.33 -32.94 -9.59
CA ALA A 266 16.93 -33.51 -8.40
C ALA A 266 17.72 -32.43 -7.64
N TYR A 267 17.83 -32.59 -6.32
CA TYR A 267 18.74 -31.78 -5.52
C TYR A 267 20.17 -32.01 -5.98
N ASP A 268 20.91 -30.92 -6.18
CA ASP A 268 22.30 -30.93 -6.61
C ASP A 268 23.17 -30.46 -5.44
N PRO A 269 23.90 -31.38 -4.76
CA PRO A 269 24.72 -31.02 -3.61
C PRO A 269 25.94 -30.17 -3.99
N ASP A 270 26.33 -30.15 -5.27
CA ASP A 270 27.47 -29.37 -5.76
C ASP A 270 27.06 -27.94 -6.18
N TYR A 271 25.75 -27.66 -6.20
CA TYR A 271 25.25 -26.32 -6.49
C TYR A 271 25.56 -25.36 -5.34
N VAL A 272 26.35 -24.32 -5.64
CA VAL A 272 26.61 -23.22 -4.71
C VAL A 272 25.65 -22.08 -5.02
N CYS A 273 24.75 -21.78 -4.08
CA CYS A 273 23.85 -20.64 -4.22
C CYS A 273 24.68 -19.35 -4.31
N PRO A 274 24.50 -18.53 -5.36
CA PRO A 274 25.27 -17.30 -5.53
C PRO A 274 24.81 -16.18 -4.58
N LEU A 275 23.72 -16.39 -3.84
CA LEU A 275 23.19 -15.39 -2.93
C LEU A 275 24.03 -15.31 -1.65
N THR A 276 24.27 -14.09 -1.18
CA THR A 276 24.91 -13.86 0.12
C THR A 276 24.20 -12.70 0.80
N VAL A 277 23.69 -12.91 2.01
CA VAL A 277 23.16 -11.85 2.86
C VAL A 277 24.35 -11.00 3.33
N VAL A 278 24.30 -9.71 3.06
CA VAL A 278 25.36 -8.75 3.39
C VAL A 278 24.96 -7.77 4.47
N ASP A 279 23.66 -7.54 4.65
CA ASP A 279 23.12 -6.67 5.69
C ASP A 279 21.66 -7.02 5.99
N GLU A 280 21.19 -6.60 7.15
CA GLU A 280 19.83 -6.80 7.60
C GLU A 280 19.34 -5.66 8.50
N PHE A 281 18.07 -5.28 8.30
CA PHE A 281 17.45 -4.20 9.05
C PHE A 281 16.14 -4.70 9.65
N PHE A 282 16.11 -4.81 10.97
CA PHE A 282 14.87 -5.08 11.69
C PHE A 282 13.93 -3.87 11.53
N ILE A 283 12.73 -4.12 11.00
CA ILE A 283 11.76 -3.09 10.67
C ILE A 283 10.70 -2.97 11.76
N ASP A 284 9.98 -4.07 12.01
CA ASP A 284 8.87 -4.11 12.95
C ASP A 284 8.73 -5.48 13.63
N HIS A 285 7.99 -5.48 14.74
CA HIS A 285 7.45 -6.70 15.33
C HIS A 285 5.99 -6.49 15.69
N THR A 286 5.13 -7.25 15.03
CA THR A 286 3.70 -7.23 15.27
C THR A 286 3.25 -8.56 15.86
N THR A 287 2.30 -8.52 16.80
CA THR A 287 1.63 -9.73 17.29
C THR A 287 0.23 -9.83 16.73
N GLU A 288 -0.15 -11.01 16.25
CA GLU A 288 -1.50 -11.28 15.78
C GLU A 288 -2.10 -12.52 16.42
N MET A 289 -3.42 -12.53 16.54
CA MET A 289 -4.14 -13.66 17.10
C MET A 289 -5.31 -14.09 16.23
N GLU A 290 -5.33 -15.38 15.86
CA GLU A 290 -6.42 -15.96 15.10
C GLU A 290 -6.65 -17.43 15.49
N PHE A 291 -7.84 -17.95 15.19
CA PHE A 291 -8.07 -19.38 15.29
C PHE A 291 -7.35 -20.11 14.15
N SER A 292 -6.56 -21.12 14.49
CA SER A 292 -5.80 -21.88 13.50
C SER A 292 -6.72 -22.62 12.53
N LYS A 293 -6.51 -22.41 11.23
CA LYS A 293 -7.15 -23.23 10.18
C LYS A 293 -6.70 -24.69 10.22
N SER A 294 -5.47 -24.94 10.69
CA SER A 294 -4.89 -26.29 10.79
C SER A 294 -5.31 -27.01 12.08
N TYR A 295 -5.62 -26.26 13.13
CA TYR A 295 -6.03 -26.76 14.44
C TYR A 295 -7.33 -26.06 14.85
N PRO A 296 -8.50 -26.54 14.40
CA PRO A 296 -9.78 -25.89 14.68
C PRO A 296 -9.94 -25.56 16.17
N ARG A 297 -10.45 -24.36 16.45
CA ARG A 297 -10.66 -23.80 17.81
C ARG A 297 -9.40 -23.48 18.60
N LEU A 298 -8.20 -23.86 18.13
CA LEU A 298 -6.96 -23.50 18.81
C LEU A 298 -6.59 -22.08 18.42
N LEU A 299 -6.51 -21.21 19.43
CA LEU A 299 -6.06 -19.84 19.25
C LEU A 299 -4.55 -19.87 18.96
N THR A 300 -4.10 -19.14 17.95
CA THR A 300 -2.69 -19.02 17.60
C THR A 300 -2.26 -17.57 17.75
N LEU A 301 -1.24 -17.34 18.57
CA LEU A 301 -0.54 -16.07 18.72
C LEU A 301 0.70 -16.11 17.81
N TYR A 302 0.68 -15.31 16.75
CA TYR A 302 1.81 -15.13 15.86
C TYR A 302 2.64 -13.93 16.31
N HIS A 303 3.93 -14.13 16.50
CA HIS A 303 4.93 -13.06 16.57
C HIS A 303 5.55 -12.92 15.18
N LEU A 304 5.32 -11.79 14.54
CA LEU A 304 5.69 -11.57 13.15
C LEU A 304 6.75 -10.48 13.10
N TYR A 305 7.94 -10.85 12.66
CA TYR A 305 9.10 -9.98 12.64
C TYR A 305 9.40 -9.57 11.20
N THR A 306 9.26 -8.28 10.86
CA THR A 306 9.59 -7.81 9.51
C THR A 306 11.02 -7.33 9.44
N VAL A 307 11.75 -7.80 8.44
CA VAL A 307 13.17 -7.49 8.25
C VAL A 307 13.42 -7.16 6.78
N ASP A 308 14.17 -6.10 6.50
CA ASP A 308 14.75 -5.90 5.18
C ASP A 308 16.05 -6.71 5.11
N ILE A 309 16.15 -7.64 4.16
CA ILE A 309 17.35 -8.47 3.96
C ILE A 309 18.04 -8.00 2.68
N VAL A 310 19.28 -7.52 2.82
CA VAL A 310 20.10 -7.08 1.69
C VAL A 310 21.01 -8.22 1.26
N CYS A 311 20.88 -8.62 0.00
CA CYS A 311 21.65 -9.70 -0.59
C CYS A 311 22.48 -9.23 -1.78
N THR A 312 23.64 -9.86 -1.96
CA THR A 312 24.39 -9.87 -3.23
C THR A 312 24.05 -11.13 -4.04
N GLY A 313 24.37 -11.11 -5.33
CA GLY A 313 24.11 -12.25 -6.24
C GLY A 313 22.66 -12.37 -6.73
N LEU A 314 21.77 -11.45 -6.33
CA LEU A 314 20.39 -11.41 -6.81
C LEU A 314 20.32 -11.06 -8.31
N PRO A 315 19.51 -11.77 -9.11
CA PRO A 315 19.25 -11.39 -10.50
C PRO A 315 18.58 -10.01 -10.61
N THR A 316 18.98 -9.21 -11.59
CA THR A 316 18.38 -7.88 -11.88
C THR A 316 17.04 -7.96 -12.61
N VAL A 317 16.59 -9.17 -12.95
CA VAL A 317 15.31 -9.47 -13.61
C VAL A 317 14.54 -10.48 -12.76
N ASP A 318 13.25 -10.62 -13.03
CA ASP A 318 12.40 -11.63 -12.39
C ASP A 318 13.01 -13.04 -12.54
N PHE A 319 12.81 -13.88 -11.52
CA PHE A 319 13.40 -15.20 -11.46
C PHE A 319 12.61 -16.14 -10.56
N ASN A 320 12.95 -17.43 -10.59
CA ASN A 320 12.34 -18.43 -9.73
C ASN A 320 13.39 -19.03 -8.79
N THR A 321 12.95 -19.56 -7.65
CA THR A 321 13.80 -20.34 -6.77
C THR A 321 13.24 -21.72 -6.51
N LEU A 322 14.12 -22.66 -6.19
CA LEU A 322 13.79 -24.03 -5.82
C LEU A 322 14.07 -24.23 -4.33
N GLU A 323 13.06 -24.66 -3.58
CA GLU A 323 13.17 -25.09 -2.19
C GLU A 323 13.06 -26.62 -2.13
N TYR A 324 14.00 -27.25 -1.44
CA TYR A 324 14.05 -28.69 -1.21
C TYR A 324 13.87 -29.01 0.27
N ASP A 325 13.21 -30.13 0.56
CA ASP A 325 13.05 -30.67 1.92
C ASP A 325 14.41 -30.84 2.61
N HIS A 326 14.39 -30.77 3.95
CA HIS A 326 15.54 -31.17 4.76
C HIS A 326 16.04 -32.58 4.39
N PRO A 327 17.36 -32.82 4.49
CA PRO A 327 17.92 -34.11 4.12
C PRO A 327 17.31 -35.20 4.99
N ARG A 328 16.82 -36.25 4.33
CA ARG A 328 16.43 -37.50 4.99
C ARG A 328 17.68 -38.23 5.49
N GLU A 329 17.48 -39.33 6.21
CA GLU A 329 18.58 -40.19 6.69
C GLU A 329 19.49 -40.70 5.56
N ASP A 330 18.96 -40.83 4.33
CA ASP A 330 19.70 -41.23 3.13
C ASP A 330 20.41 -40.05 2.40
N GLY A 331 20.29 -38.83 2.93
CA GLY A 331 20.82 -37.60 2.33
C GLY A 331 20.03 -37.09 1.13
N HIS A 332 18.99 -37.81 0.67
CA HIS A 332 18.16 -37.33 -0.44
C HIS A 332 17.22 -36.21 0.01
N ARG A 333 17.17 -35.16 -0.81
CA ARG A 333 16.23 -34.05 -0.67
C ARG A 333 15.26 -34.05 -1.84
N LYS A 334 13.97 -33.92 -1.55
CA LYS A 334 12.92 -33.80 -2.56
C LYS A 334 12.61 -32.34 -2.82
N LEU A 335 12.30 -31.98 -4.06
CA LEU A 335 11.81 -30.64 -4.35
C LEU A 335 10.48 -30.44 -3.64
N LYS A 336 10.43 -29.43 -2.78
CA LYS A 336 9.26 -29.05 -2.01
C LYS A 336 8.47 -27.99 -2.77
N TYR A 337 9.11 -26.90 -3.17
CA TYR A 337 8.47 -25.79 -3.87
C TYR A 337 9.33 -25.17 -4.98
N VAL A 338 8.63 -24.60 -5.96
CA VAL A 338 9.16 -23.56 -6.86
C VAL A 338 8.50 -22.25 -6.47
N HIS A 339 9.28 -21.21 -6.24
CA HIS A 339 8.79 -19.87 -5.92
C HIS A 339 9.05 -18.93 -7.09
N ALA A 340 8.11 -18.04 -7.40
CA ALA A 340 8.26 -17.06 -8.44
C ALA A 340 8.33 -15.65 -7.90
N TRP A 341 9.46 -15.00 -8.15
CA TRP A 341 9.81 -13.71 -7.60
C TRP A 341 9.80 -12.64 -8.69
N VAL A 342 9.12 -11.54 -8.38
CA VAL A 342 9.10 -10.34 -9.20
C VAL A 342 9.64 -9.16 -8.41
N TRP A 343 10.27 -8.22 -9.10
CA TRP A 343 10.70 -6.97 -8.51
C TRP A 343 9.57 -5.95 -8.53
N LEU A 344 9.13 -5.50 -7.35
CA LEU A 344 8.07 -4.52 -7.21
C LEU A 344 8.48 -3.42 -6.25
N LYS A 345 7.98 -2.21 -6.49
CA LYS A 345 8.10 -1.13 -5.51
C LYS A 345 7.25 -1.46 -4.28
N TRP A 346 7.69 -0.99 -3.11
CA TRP A 346 6.96 -1.22 -1.87
C TRP A 346 5.47 -0.80 -1.91
N PRO A 347 5.08 0.35 -2.50
CA PRO A 347 3.66 0.70 -2.66
C PRO A 347 2.86 -0.35 -3.47
N GLU A 348 3.47 -0.96 -4.49
CA GLU A 348 2.81 -2.00 -5.30
C GLU A 348 2.64 -3.30 -4.50
N ILE A 349 3.67 -3.69 -3.73
CA ILE A 349 3.62 -4.84 -2.83
C ILE A 349 2.50 -4.68 -1.80
N ARG A 350 2.41 -3.51 -1.16
CA ARG A 350 1.35 -3.21 -0.20
C ARG A 350 -0.05 -3.34 -0.79
N ARG A 351 -0.24 -2.88 -2.04
CA ARG A 351 -1.51 -3.07 -2.75
C ARG A 351 -1.86 -4.56 -2.90
N PHE A 352 -0.93 -5.39 -3.33
CA PHE A 352 -1.17 -6.85 -3.46
C PHE A 352 -1.47 -7.52 -2.12
N LEU A 353 -0.80 -7.08 -1.06
CA LEU A 353 -1.04 -7.57 0.29
C LEU A 353 -2.43 -7.14 0.79
N PHE A 354 -2.88 -5.93 0.41
CA PHE A 354 -4.21 -5.43 0.72
C PHE A 354 -5.32 -6.19 0.00
N GLU A 355 -5.17 -6.52 -1.29
CA GLU A 355 -6.20 -7.22 -2.08
C GLU A 355 -6.62 -8.60 -1.48
N GLY A 356 -5.76 -9.20 -0.65
CA GLY A 356 -6.07 -10.43 0.08
C GLY A 356 -6.54 -10.23 1.52
N SER A 357 -6.60 -9.00 2.01
CA SER A 357 -6.87 -8.68 3.42
C SER A 357 -8.36 -8.72 3.74
N GLU A 358 -8.67 -8.97 5.01
CA GLU A 358 -10.03 -8.98 5.54
C GLU A 358 -10.18 -7.89 6.59
N MET A 359 -11.18 -7.02 6.44
CA MET A 359 -11.53 -6.05 7.48
C MET A 359 -11.95 -6.78 8.76
N LYS A 360 -11.19 -6.60 9.86
CA LYS A 360 -11.43 -7.20 11.16
C LYS A 360 -12.30 -6.32 12.05
N GLU A 361 -11.99 -5.03 12.07
CA GLU A 361 -12.66 -4.05 12.92
C GLU A 361 -12.81 -2.70 12.21
N ARG A 362 -13.87 -1.97 12.55
CA ARG A 362 -14.10 -0.59 12.13
C ARG A 362 -14.42 0.29 13.34
N LYS A 363 -13.65 1.36 13.53
CA LYS A 363 -13.85 2.39 14.56
C LYS A 363 -14.34 3.68 13.91
N LYS A 364 -15.38 4.28 14.46
CA LYS A 364 -16.07 5.48 13.93
C LYS A 364 -16.39 6.46 15.07
N GLN A 365 -17.13 7.52 14.78
CA GLN A 365 -17.68 8.41 15.81
C GLN A 365 -18.25 7.64 17.00
N GLY A 366 -17.84 8.03 18.22
CA GLY A 366 -18.24 7.42 19.49
C GLY A 366 -17.60 6.07 19.79
N SER A 367 -16.58 5.65 19.03
CA SER A 367 -15.82 4.41 19.32
C SER A 367 -14.79 4.57 20.41
N PHE A 368 -14.41 5.81 20.74
CA PHE A 368 -13.42 6.14 21.77
C PHE A 368 -13.99 7.24 22.66
N GLU A 369 -13.75 7.16 23.97
CA GLU A 369 -14.24 8.16 24.92
C GLU A 369 -13.53 9.51 24.73
N ASP A 370 -12.22 9.46 24.50
CA ASP A 370 -11.35 10.60 24.27
C ASP A 370 -10.13 10.25 23.40
N ALA A 371 -9.20 11.19 23.26
CA ALA A 371 -7.99 11.02 22.46
C ALA A 371 -6.98 10.05 23.10
N ASP A 372 -6.99 9.90 24.43
CA ASP A 372 -6.07 9.01 25.14
C ASP A 372 -6.50 7.55 24.92
N ASP A 373 -7.81 7.26 25.00
CA ASP A 373 -8.40 5.96 24.65
C ASP A 373 -8.11 5.55 23.18
N LEU A 374 -8.15 6.53 22.24
CA LEU A 374 -7.68 6.28 20.88
C LEU A 374 -6.17 5.97 20.84
N GLY A 375 -5.36 6.70 21.61
CA GLY A 375 -3.92 6.49 21.70
C GLY A 375 -3.55 5.09 22.19
N ASP A 376 -4.23 4.61 23.24
CA ASP A 376 -4.06 3.27 23.78
C ASP A 376 -4.40 2.19 22.74
N TRP A 377 -5.51 2.37 22.01
CA TRP A 377 -5.87 1.45 20.92
C TRP A 377 -4.90 1.52 19.74
N LEU A 378 -4.34 2.69 19.41
CA LEU A 378 -3.33 2.83 18.36
C LEU A 378 -1.98 2.22 18.75
N GLY A 379 -1.65 2.23 20.04
CA GLY A 379 -0.39 1.69 20.58
C GLY A 379 -0.17 0.21 20.28
N GLN A 380 -1.23 -0.54 19.95
CA GLN A 380 -1.10 -1.95 19.54
C GLN A 380 -0.53 -2.15 18.12
N PHE A 381 -0.40 -1.10 17.29
CA PHE A 381 -0.08 -1.21 15.86
C PHE A 381 1.38 -0.86 15.48
N ASP A 382 2.34 -0.92 16.41
CA ASP A 382 3.75 -0.52 16.19
C ASP A 382 3.89 0.85 15.48
N LEU A 383 3.11 1.82 15.98
CA LEU A 383 3.11 3.19 15.49
C LEU A 383 3.97 4.06 16.39
N ASP A 384 4.82 4.89 15.80
CA ASP A 384 5.56 5.95 16.49
C ASP A 384 4.63 7.14 16.79
N LEU A 385 3.77 6.97 17.81
CA LEU A 385 2.79 7.98 18.22
C LEU A 385 3.45 9.22 18.83
N ASP A 386 4.67 9.10 19.36
CA ASP A 386 5.43 10.24 19.90
C ASP A 386 5.85 11.21 18.79
N ALA A 387 6.09 10.72 17.57
CA ALA A 387 6.31 11.57 16.40
C ALA A 387 5.04 12.31 15.94
N TRP A 388 3.85 11.87 16.34
CA TRP A 388 2.60 12.51 15.94
C TRP A 388 2.41 13.85 16.67
N GLY A 389 2.00 14.88 15.93
CA GLY A 389 1.91 16.24 16.45
C GLY A 389 3.25 16.97 16.58
N THR A 390 4.37 16.34 16.19
CA THR A 390 5.68 16.99 16.10
C THR A 390 5.93 17.53 14.69
N GLY A 391 6.36 18.80 14.59
CA GLY A 391 6.56 19.49 13.32
C GLY A 391 5.28 20.13 12.76
N GLU A 392 5.40 20.77 11.60
CA GLU A 392 4.29 21.55 11.00
C GLU A 392 3.26 20.68 10.28
N LYS A 393 3.64 19.49 9.82
CA LYS A 393 2.81 18.64 8.96
C LYS A 393 2.13 17.48 9.68
N ASN A 394 2.73 16.96 10.75
CA ASN A 394 2.20 15.78 11.44
C ASN A 394 1.08 16.19 12.38
N LYS A 395 -0.07 15.53 12.23
CA LYS A 395 -1.21 15.71 13.13
C LYS A 395 -1.02 14.87 14.38
N SER A 396 -1.64 15.29 15.48
CA SER A 396 -1.61 14.57 16.76
C SER A 396 -2.70 13.49 16.83
N VAL A 397 -2.60 12.59 17.82
CA VAL A 397 -3.68 11.63 18.13
C VAL A 397 -5.01 12.35 18.41
N SER A 398 -4.97 13.50 19.09
CA SER A 398 -6.16 14.33 19.35
C SER A 398 -6.80 14.87 18.07
N ASP A 399 -6.02 15.20 17.05
CA ASP A 399 -6.54 15.62 15.75
C ASP A 399 -7.21 14.44 15.03
N LEU A 400 -6.63 13.24 15.08
CA LEU A 400 -7.25 12.04 14.51
C LEU A 400 -8.57 11.69 15.21
N TRP A 401 -8.57 11.67 16.55
CA TRP A 401 -9.77 11.45 17.34
C TRP A 401 -10.88 12.42 16.96
N ARG A 402 -10.55 13.70 16.80
CA ARG A 402 -11.51 14.71 16.35
C ARG A 402 -12.04 14.44 14.95
N GLU A 403 -11.21 13.98 14.01
CA GLU A 403 -11.70 13.59 12.68
C GLU A 403 -12.70 12.44 12.74
N LEU A 404 -12.58 11.52 13.70
CA LEU A 404 -13.54 10.45 13.93
C LEU A 404 -14.84 10.98 14.53
N GLU A 405 -14.72 11.83 15.56
CA GLU A 405 -15.86 12.42 16.25
C GLU A 405 -16.66 13.40 15.38
N ASP A 406 -15.99 14.14 14.50
CA ASP A 406 -16.63 15.00 13.51
C ASP A 406 -17.17 14.19 12.30
N SER A 407 -17.09 12.85 12.36
CA SER A 407 -17.51 11.93 11.30
C SER A 407 -16.89 12.27 9.95
N GLU A 408 -15.66 12.76 9.94
CA GLU A 408 -14.94 13.05 8.71
C GLU A 408 -14.15 11.84 8.20
N ALA A 409 -13.71 11.01 9.14
CA ALA A 409 -12.98 9.80 8.89
C ALA A 409 -13.58 8.65 9.71
N HIS A 410 -13.20 7.43 9.36
CA HIS A 410 -13.28 6.28 10.25
C HIS A 410 -11.99 5.46 10.13
N LEU A 411 -11.66 4.67 11.13
CA LEU A 411 -10.52 3.76 11.10
C LEU A 411 -11.00 2.35 10.79
N GLU A 412 -10.23 1.64 9.98
CA GLU A 412 -10.42 0.22 9.71
C GLU A 412 -9.14 -0.52 10.01
N HIS A 413 -9.27 -1.59 10.77
CA HIS A 413 -8.21 -2.56 10.98
C HIS A 413 -8.46 -3.74 10.03
N TRP A 414 -7.53 -3.95 9.12
CA TRP A 414 -7.52 -5.04 8.16
C TRP A 414 -6.47 -6.07 8.56
N GLY A 415 -6.87 -7.34 8.65
CA GLY A 415 -5.95 -8.45 8.87
C GLY A 415 -5.48 -8.98 7.53
N ARG A 416 -4.16 -8.96 7.30
CA ARG A 416 -3.55 -9.50 6.08
C ARG A 416 -3.39 -11.02 6.18
N LYS A 417 -3.25 -11.69 5.03
CA LYS A 417 -2.99 -13.14 4.99
C LYS A 417 -1.63 -13.55 5.56
N ASP A 418 -0.68 -12.62 5.59
CA ASP A 418 0.63 -12.79 6.21
C ASP A 418 0.67 -12.29 7.66
N GLY A 419 -0.50 -11.99 8.21
CA GLY A 419 -0.72 -11.53 9.56
C GLY A 419 -0.12 -10.17 9.90
N ALA A 420 0.16 -9.29 8.93
CA ALA A 420 0.40 -7.90 9.32
C ALA A 420 -0.95 -7.19 9.54
N PRO A 421 -1.14 -6.49 10.67
CA PRO A 421 -2.26 -5.59 10.78
C PRO A 421 -2.03 -4.44 9.81
N LEU A 422 -3.10 -4.04 9.12
CA LEU A 422 -3.09 -2.87 8.27
C LEU A 422 -4.12 -1.89 8.82
N LEU A 423 -3.61 -0.82 9.43
CA LEU A 423 -4.45 0.26 9.92
C LEU A 423 -4.71 1.27 8.80
N MET A 424 -5.99 1.54 8.58
CA MET A 424 -6.45 2.34 7.47
C MET A 424 -7.37 3.46 7.95
N ARG A 425 -6.97 4.70 7.75
CA ARG A 425 -7.81 5.89 7.86
C ARG A 425 -8.62 6.04 6.58
N VAL A 426 -9.93 5.93 6.68
CA VAL A 426 -10.83 6.01 5.53
C VAL A 426 -11.43 7.40 5.43
N LEU A 427 -11.28 8.04 4.28
CA LEU A 427 -11.83 9.34 3.98
C LEU A 427 -12.77 9.28 2.79
N HIS A 428 -13.89 10.01 2.87
CA HIS A 428 -14.81 10.16 1.75
C HIS A 428 -14.64 11.55 1.14
N VAL A 429 -14.33 11.62 -0.15
CA VAL A 429 -14.02 12.88 -0.84
C VAL A 429 -14.86 13.00 -2.10
N MET A 430 -15.66 14.07 -2.17
CA MET A 430 -16.37 14.49 -3.36
C MET A 430 -15.43 15.24 -4.29
N GLN A 431 -15.35 14.86 -5.55
CA GLN A 431 -14.66 15.58 -6.61
C GLN A 431 -15.70 16.19 -7.55
N LEU A 432 -15.72 17.51 -7.65
CA LEU A 432 -16.71 18.28 -8.39
C LEU A 432 -16.14 18.69 -9.74
N LYS A 433 -16.63 18.04 -10.80
CA LYS A 433 -16.42 18.42 -12.19
C LYS A 433 -17.43 19.52 -12.54
N VAL A 434 -17.05 20.76 -12.27
CA VAL A 434 -17.89 21.93 -12.53
C VAL A 434 -17.88 22.24 -14.03
N VAL A 435 -19.05 22.19 -14.68
CA VAL A 435 -19.24 22.51 -16.10
C VAL A 435 -20.11 23.76 -16.24
N SER A 436 -19.99 24.47 -17.36
CA SER A 436 -20.81 25.65 -17.65
C SER A 436 -22.00 25.27 -18.53
N SER A 437 -23.14 25.90 -18.29
CA SER A 437 -24.29 25.85 -19.22
C SER A 437 -24.05 26.64 -20.52
N ASP A 438 -22.98 27.46 -20.59
CA ASP A 438 -22.65 28.24 -21.78
C ASP A 438 -22.14 27.33 -22.93
N PRO A 439 -22.75 27.40 -24.14
CA PRO A 439 -22.35 26.57 -25.28
C PRO A 439 -20.90 26.72 -25.73
N SER A 440 -20.26 27.87 -25.50
CA SER A 440 -18.86 28.12 -25.87
C SER A 440 -17.86 27.33 -25.03
N LEU A 441 -18.28 26.88 -23.85
CA LEU A 441 -17.47 26.07 -22.93
C LEU A 441 -17.85 24.57 -22.98
N LYS A 442 -18.63 24.16 -23.98
CA LYS A 442 -19.02 22.75 -24.16
C LYS A 442 -17.80 21.84 -24.23
N GLY A 443 -17.82 20.79 -23.41
CA GLY A 443 -16.72 19.82 -23.31
C GLY A 443 -15.56 20.28 -22.41
N LYS A 444 -15.67 21.45 -21.78
CA LYS A 444 -14.72 21.94 -20.79
C LYS A 444 -15.30 21.86 -19.37
N PHE A 445 -14.41 21.81 -18.40
CA PHE A 445 -14.73 21.89 -16.99
C PHE A 445 -13.73 22.79 -16.26
N LEU A 446 -14.08 23.20 -15.05
CA LEU A 446 -13.26 24.08 -14.24
C LEU A 446 -12.19 23.28 -13.49
N LEU A 447 -10.92 23.62 -13.70
CA LEU A 447 -9.78 23.04 -13.01
C LEU A 447 -9.11 24.09 -12.11
N LYS A 448 -8.85 23.73 -10.84
CA LYS A 448 -8.04 24.54 -9.93
C LYS A 448 -6.58 24.44 -10.35
N LYS A 449 -6.06 25.48 -10.98
CA LYS A 449 -4.70 25.50 -11.54
C LYS A 449 -3.65 25.80 -10.48
N TRP A 450 -3.90 26.80 -9.66
CA TRP A 450 -2.96 27.28 -8.64
C TRP A 450 -3.70 27.74 -7.38
N GLN A 451 -2.97 27.88 -6.29
CA GLN A 451 -3.44 28.51 -5.05
C GLN A 451 -2.36 29.45 -4.51
N MET A 452 -2.78 30.44 -3.72
CA MET A 452 -1.88 31.42 -3.13
C MET A 452 -2.37 31.77 -1.72
N LEU A 453 -1.50 31.55 -0.73
CA LEU A 453 -1.70 32.03 0.63
C LEU A 453 -1.17 33.48 0.75
N PRO A 454 -1.55 34.24 1.79
CA PRO A 454 -1.04 35.59 2.01
C PRO A 454 0.49 35.59 2.09
N ASP A 455 1.13 36.44 1.28
CA ASP A 455 2.59 36.59 1.14
C ASP A 455 3.35 35.38 0.61
N GLU A 456 2.67 34.32 0.19
CA GLU A 456 3.31 33.15 -0.41
C GLU A 456 3.33 33.22 -1.93
N GLU A 457 4.28 32.49 -2.52
CA GLU A 457 4.29 32.28 -3.96
C GLU A 457 3.10 31.43 -4.40
N GLN A 458 2.65 31.66 -5.64
CA GLN A 458 1.63 30.83 -6.26
C GLN A 458 2.11 29.39 -6.35
N SER A 459 1.38 28.48 -5.72
CA SER A 459 1.66 27.06 -5.80
C SER A 459 0.76 26.39 -6.84
N PRO A 460 1.32 25.62 -7.79
CA PRO A 460 0.51 24.81 -8.70
C PRO A 460 -0.25 23.74 -7.93
N VAL A 461 -1.50 23.43 -8.33
CA VAL A 461 -2.35 22.42 -7.69
C VAL A 461 -2.94 21.42 -8.69
N TYR A 462 -3.44 21.89 -9.84
CA TYR A 462 -4.02 21.06 -10.92
C TYR A 462 -5.03 20.00 -10.46
N ARG A 463 -6.08 20.40 -9.74
CA ARG A 463 -7.12 19.48 -9.24
C ARG A 463 -8.53 19.96 -9.50
N LEU A 464 -9.49 19.03 -9.49
CA LEU A 464 -10.91 19.37 -9.40
C LEU A 464 -11.21 20.03 -8.05
N LEU A 465 -12.28 20.83 -8.00
CA LEU A 465 -12.82 21.27 -6.73
C LEU A 465 -13.19 20.02 -5.92
N SER A 466 -12.74 19.92 -4.67
CA SER A 466 -12.99 18.74 -3.87
C SER A 466 -13.46 19.09 -2.47
N LYS A 467 -14.26 18.20 -1.89
CA LYS A 467 -14.85 18.38 -0.57
C LYS A 467 -14.87 17.06 0.19
N LYS A 468 -14.26 17.04 1.39
CA LYS A 468 -14.43 15.94 2.35
C LYS A 468 -15.91 15.84 2.75
N ILE A 469 -16.47 14.64 2.64
CA ILE A 469 -17.86 14.32 2.95
C ILE A 469 -17.88 13.59 4.30
N SER A 470 -18.90 13.88 5.11
CA SER A 470 -19.06 13.16 6.38
C SER A 470 -19.51 11.71 6.15
N THR A 471 -18.97 10.78 6.93
CA THR A 471 -19.32 9.35 6.95
C THR A 471 -20.78 9.10 7.31
N GLN A 472 -21.44 10.06 7.98
CA GLN A 472 -22.86 9.98 8.33
C GLN A 472 -23.80 9.98 7.12
N TYR A 473 -23.33 10.41 5.94
CA TYR A 473 -24.12 10.47 4.73
C TYR A 473 -24.12 9.16 3.93
N PHE A 474 -23.54 8.08 4.49
CA PHE A 474 -23.42 6.78 3.82
C PHE A 474 -24.46 5.75 4.28
N PRO A 475 -25.01 4.92 3.36
CA PRO A 475 -24.71 4.86 1.92
C PRO A 475 -25.21 6.10 1.15
N ILE A 476 -24.52 6.46 0.06
CA ILE A 476 -24.87 7.66 -0.73
C ILE A 476 -26.28 7.50 -1.27
N ASN A 477 -27.12 8.48 -0.97
CA ASN A 477 -28.40 8.68 -1.63
C ASN A 477 -28.23 9.73 -2.75
N ASP A 478 -28.20 9.26 -4.00
CA ASP A 478 -28.12 10.09 -5.22
C ASP A 478 -29.50 10.61 -5.68
N GLN A 479 -30.52 10.56 -4.81
CA GLN A 479 -31.78 11.23 -5.09
C GLN A 479 -31.56 12.75 -5.16
N GLU A 480 -32.14 13.37 -6.18
CA GLU A 480 -32.15 14.81 -6.36
C GLU A 480 -32.64 15.52 -5.08
N GLY A 481 -31.89 16.53 -4.63
CA GLY A 481 -32.17 17.24 -3.37
C GLY A 481 -31.78 16.48 -2.08
N GLY A 482 -31.19 15.29 -2.19
CA GLY A 482 -30.63 14.52 -1.08
C GLY A 482 -29.42 15.20 -0.42
N PRO A 483 -28.92 14.67 0.72
CA PRO A 483 -27.78 15.23 1.43
C PRO A 483 -26.51 15.33 0.57
N PHE A 484 -26.29 14.35 -0.30
CA PHE A 484 -25.15 14.33 -1.22
C PHE A 484 -25.24 15.47 -2.25
N HIS A 485 -26.39 15.62 -2.91
CA HIS A 485 -26.68 16.74 -3.82
C HIS A 485 -26.52 18.10 -3.15
N LYS A 486 -27.08 18.28 -1.95
CA LYS A 486 -26.94 19.52 -1.16
C LYS A 486 -25.50 19.82 -0.80
N THR A 487 -24.71 18.79 -0.48
CA THR A 487 -23.29 18.94 -0.16
C THR A 487 -22.50 19.40 -1.39
N ALA A 488 -22.78 18.85 -2.57
CA ALA A 488 -22.16 19.28 -3.82
C ALA A 488 -22.49 20.75 -4.12
N MET A 489 -23.76 21.14 -4.06
CA MET A 489 -24.20 22.52 -4.27
C MET A 489 -23.53 23.49 -3.28
N ALA A 490 -23.54 23.14 -1.99
CA ALA A 490 -22.95 23.97 -0.94
C ALA A 490 -21.42 24.12 -1.13
N ALA A 491 -20.73 23.08 -1.60
CA ALA A 491 -19.30 23.16 -1.88
C ALA A 491 -18.99 24.10 -3.05
N VAL A 492 -19.74 24.02 -4.16
CA VAL A 492 -19.60 24.96 -5.28
C VAL A 492 -19.91 26.39 -4.84
N GLN A 493 -21.05 26.60 -4.17
CA GLN A 493 -21.47 27.92 -3.71
C GLN A 493 -20.48 28.52 -2.71
N LYS A 494 -19.83 27.71 -1.87
CA LYS A 494 -18.82 28.19 -0.93
C LYS A 494 -17.55 28.63 -1.67
N GLU A 495 -16.98 27.76 -2.49
CA GLU A 495 -15.67 27.98 -3.12
C GLU A 495 -15.71 29.01 -4.24
N LEU A 496 -16.86 29.16 -4.91
CA LEU A 496 -17.05 30.09 -6.03
C LEU A 496 -17.84 31.34 -5.62
N LYS A 497 -18.08 31.57 -4.32
CA LYS A 497 -18.89 32.70 -3.84
C LYS A 497 -18.30 34.07 -4.16
N TYR A 498 -16.99 34.22 -4.06
CA TYR A 498 -16.31 35.50 -4.16
C TYR A 498 -15.31 35.43 -5.30
N LEU A 499 -15.73 35.85 -6.49
CA LEU A 499 -14.94 35.75 -7.71
C LEU A 499 -14.20 37.06 -7.98
N VAL A 500 -12.94 36.95 -8.39
CA VAL A 500 -12.09 38.07 -8.78
C VAL A 500 -11.35 37.75 -10.07
N ASN A 501 -10.72 38.76 -10.66
CA ASN A 501 -9.89 38.58 -11.84
C ASN A 501 -8.73 37.60 -11.56
N SER A 502 -8.35 36.76 -12.54
CA SER A 502 -7.22 35.82 -12.42
C SER A 502 -5.85 36.47 -12.14
N PHE A 503 -5.71 37.78 -12.36
CA PHE A 503 -4.52 38.55 -12.01
C PHE A 503 -4.56 39.17 -10.60
N PHE A 504 -5.65 38.98 -9.85
CA PHE A 504 -5.73 39.45 -8.47
C PHE A 504 -4.66 38.79 -7.62
N GLN A 505 -4.05 39.54 -6.70
CA GLN A 505 -3.04 39.03 -5.78
C GLN A 505 -3.43 39.35 -4.34
N LEU A 506 -3.42 38.32 -3.49
CA LEU A 506 -3.60 38.42 -2.06
C LEU A 506 -2.28 38.83 -1.40
N ARG A 507 -2.24 40.01 -0.77
CA ARG A 507 -1.08 40.54 -0.01
C ARG A 507 -1.48 40.68 1.45
N SER A 508 -0.60 40.36 2.40
CA SER A 508 -0.97 40.47 3.82
C SER A 508 -1.21 41.90 4.28
N GLU A 509 -0.57 42.88 3.64
CA GLU A 509 -0.75 44.30 3.95
C GLU A 509 -2.15 44.82 3.57
N CYS A 510 -2.81 44.15 2.63
CA CYS A 510 -4.09 44.60 2.05
C CYS A 510 -4.97 43.38 1.76
N LYS A 511 -5.31 42.63 2.81
CA LYS A 511 -6.27 41.53 2.69
C LYS A 511 -7.67 42.13 2.47
N PRO A 512 -8.37 41.75 1.40
CA PRO A 512 -9.70 42.29 1.15
C PRO A 512 -10.64 41.89 2.28
N THR A 513 -11.50 42.81 2.69
CA THR A 513 -12.58 42.51 3.64
C THR A 513 -13.77 41.89 2.91
N LEU A 514 -14.67 41.22 3.64
CA LEU A 514 -15.83 40.55 3.04
C LEU A 514 -16.73 41.53 2.26
N ASP A 515 -16.81 42.78 2.73
CA ASP A 515 -17.64 43.83 2.14
C ASP A 515 -17.01 44.48 0.89
N GLU A 516 -15.71 44.28 0.68
CA GLU A 516 -14.97 44.80 -0.49
C GLU A 516 -15.12 43.90 -1.73
N VAL A 517 -15.59 42.67 -1.55
CA VAL A 517 -15.71 41.68 -2.63
C VAL A 517 -17.17 41.32 -2.84
N GLU A 518 -17.71 41.67 -4.00
CA GLU A 518 -19.07 41.31 -4.37
C GLU A 518 -19.25 39.79 -4.42
N SER A 519 -20.34 39.30 -3.84
CA SER A 519 -20.74 37.90 -3.97
C SER A 519 -21.15 37.64 -5.42
N SER A 520 -20.68 36.54 -5.99
CA SER A 520 -21.06 36.10 -7.33
C SER A 520 -22.50 35.59 -7.38
N ASP A 521 -23.12 35.70 -8.54
CA ASP A 521 -24.45 35.17 -8.85
C ASP A 521 -24.42 33.72 -9.36
N VAL A 522 -23.35 32.95 -9.10
CA VAL A 522 -23.22 31.57 -9.60
C VAL A 522 -24.40 30.70 -9.14
N GLN A 523 -25.12 30.13 -10.10
CA GLN A 523 -26.25 29.23 -9.83
C GLN A 523 -25.88 27.81 -10.23
N VAL A 524 -26.21 26.85 -9.36
CA VAL A 524 -26.06 25.43 -9.66
C VAL A 524 -27.36 24.94 -10.30
N ASN A 525 -27.32 24.56 -11.57
CA ASN A 525 -28.48 24.13 -12.35
C ASN A 525 -28.85 22.67 -12.03
N TYR A 526 -27.87 21.77 -12.04
CA TYR A 526 -28.05 20.37 -11.64
C TYR A 526 -26.74 19.75 -11.12
N VAL A 527 -26.90 18.66 -10.38
CA VAL A 527 -25.80 17.83 -9.85
C VAL A 527 -26.06 16.39 -10.28
N LYS A 528 -25.04 15.73 -10.82
CA LYS A 528 -25.13 14.35 -11.31
C LYS A 528 -23.95 13.54 -10.82
N PHE A 529 -24.20 12.43 -10.12
CA PHE A 529 -23.16 11.46 -9.81
C PHE A 529 -22.62 10.80 -11.09
N VAL A 530 -21.30 10.68 -11.20
CA VAL A 530 -20.62 10.15 -12.39
C VAL A 530 -19.96 8.81 -12.08
N ASP A 531 -19.09 8.79 -11.07
CA ASP A 531 -18.23 7.65 -10.77
C ASP A 531 -17.85 7.59 -9.29
N GLN A 532 -17.54 6.38 -8.82
CA GLN A 532 -16.90 6.14 -7.53
C GLN A 532 -15.74 5.17 -7.72
N HIS A 533 -14.59 5.55 -7.21
CA HIS A 533 -13.45 4.66 -7.05
C HIS A 533 -12.80 4.84 -5.68
N HIS A 534 -11.81 4.02 -5.39
CA HIS A 534 -11.01 4.17 -4.20
C HIS A 534 -9.53 4.25 -4.56
N ASP A 535 -8.78 4.97 -3.76
CA ASP A 535 -7.34 5.05 -3.85
C ASP A 535 -6.72 4.90 -2.46
N MET A 536 -5.46 4.45 -2.41
CA MET A 536 -4.77 4.16 -1.15
C MET A 536 -3.34 4.65 -1.22
N GLU A 537 -2.94 5.38 -0.19
CA GLU A 537 -1.58 5.90 -0.01
C GLU A 537 -1.19 5.89 1.47
N ASP A 538 0.07 6.20 1.76
CA ASP A 538 0.49 6.48 3.13
C ASP A 538 -0.09 7.82 3.57
N SER A 539 -0.57 7.88 4.81
CA SER A 539 -1.09 9.12 5.34
C SER A 539 0.04 10.11 5.53
N SER A 540 -0.02 11.24 4.83
CA SER A 540 0.92 12.34 5.06
C SER A 540 0.73 13.04 6.41
N SER A 541 -0.45 12.88 7.02
CA SER A 541 -0.76 13.49 8.31
C SER A 541 -0.45 12.57 9.50
N PHE A 542 -0.41 11.25 9.30
CA PHE A 542 -0.32 10.24 10.36
C PHE A 542 0.67 9.15 9.96
N LYS A 543 1.94 9.33 10.32
CA LYS A 543 3.03 8.42 9.95
C LYS A 543 2.73 7.00 10.41
N GLY A 544 2.88 6.04 9.49
CA GLY A 544 2.60 4.61 9.73
C GLY A 544 1.17 4.18 9.46
N VAL A 545 0.23 5.11 9.21
CA VAL A 545 -1.17 4.79 8.87
C VAL A 545 -1.39 4.94 7.38
N HIS A 546 -2.15 4.03 6.77
CA HIS A 546 -2.60 4.19 5.39
C HIS A 546 -3.85 5.04 5.31
N THR A 547 -3.98 5.88 4.27
CA THR A 547 -5.23 6.58 3.98
C THR A 547 -5.89 5.94 2.76
N MET A 548 -7.11 5.43 2.93
CA MET A 548 -7.98 5.02 1.82
C MET A 548 -8.96 6.16 1.53
N TYR A 549 -8.89 6.70 0.32
CA TYR A 549 -9.85 7.68 -0.17
C TYR A 549 -10.94 6.97 -0.95
N HIS A 550 -12.18 7.08 -0.52
CA HIS A 550 -13.33 6.87 -1.40
C HIS A 550 -13.61 8.16 -2.15
N LEU A 551 -13.36 8.14 -3.46
CA LEU A 551 -13.45 9.30 -4.33
C LEU A 551 -14.75 9.22 -5.12
N TYR A 552 -15.59 10.25 -4.98
CA TYR A 552 -16.89 10.35 -5.63
C TYR A 552 -16.86 11.48 -6.64
N THR A 553 -16.87 11.16 -7.93
CA THR A 553 -16.90 12.17 -8.99
C THR A 553 -18.33 12.58 -9.27
N VAL A 554 -18.58 13.88 -9.22
CA VAL A 554 -19.89 14.49 -9.42
C VAL A 554 -19.75 15.60 -10.45
N GLU A 555 -20.58 15.56 -11.49
CA GLU A 555 -20.70 16.64 -12.46
C GLU A 555 -21.69 17.67 -11.93
N VAL A 556 -21.29 18.94 -11.94
CA VAL A 556 -22.11 20.05 -11.46
C VAL A 556 -22.20 21.10 -12.54
N GLU A 557 -23.38 21.26 -13.14
CA GLU A 557 -23.60 22.32 -14.13
C GLU A 557 -23.93 23.63 -13.42
N CYS A 558 -23.20 24.68 -13.76
CA CYS A 558 -23.40 26.01 -13.23
C CYS A 558 -23.67 27.02 -14.34
N SER A 559 -24.47 28.03 -14.03
CA SER A 559 -24.66 29.25 -14.82
C SER A 559 -24.02 30.46 -14.11
N GLU A 560 -23.89 31.58 -14.83
CA GLU A 560 -23.29 32.83 -14.34
C GLU A 560 -21.81 32.72 -13.90
N LEU A 561 -21.07 31.73 -14.44
CA LEU A 561 -19.62 31.66 -14.27
C LEU A 561 -18.89 32.51 -15.32
N PRO A 562 -17.74 33.15 -14.98
CA PRO A 562 -16.94 33.88 -15.96
C PRO A 562 -16.48 32.98 -17.12
N LEU A 563 -16.58 33.49 -18.36
CA LEU A 563 -16.16 32.76 -19.57
C LEU A 563 -14.63 32.68 -19.73
N THR A 564 -13.89 33.51 -19.01
CA THR A 564 -12.42 33.56 -19.00
C THR A 564 -11.86 33.00 -17.69
N ASN A 565 -10.54 32.83 -17.59
CA ASN A 565 -9.89 32.40 -16.35
C ASN A 565 -10.12 33.45 -15.24
N PHE A 566 -10.45 32.97 -14.06
CA PHE A 566 -10.74 33.80 -12.90
C PHE A 566 -10.07 33.22 -11.65
N ALA A 567 -10.20 33.92 -10.52
CA ALA A 567 -9.81 33.39 -9.22
C ALA A 567 -10.98 33.52 -8.23
N SER A 568 -10.96 32.72 -7.17
CA SER A 568 -11.89 32.85 -6.05
C SER A 568 -11.17 33.06 -4.72
N ILE A 569 -11.77 33.87 -3.85
CA ILE A 569 -11.22 34.18 -2.52
C ILE A 569 -11.91 33.30 -1.46
N GLU A 570 -11.12 32.56 -0.69
CA GLU A 570 -11.59 31.84 0.49
C GLU A 570 -11.51 32.76 1.72
N PHE A 571 -12.67 33.09 2.29
CA PHE A 571 -12.77 33.79 3.58
C PHE A 571 -12.96 32.79 4.72
N ARG A 572 -12.26 33.01 5.84
CA ARG A 572 -12.46 32.25 7.09
C ARG A 572 -12.71 33.18 8.26
N SER A 573 -13.55 32.73 9.18
CA SER A 573 -13.76 33.45 10.45
C SER A 573 -12.50 33.35 11.32
N LEU A 574 -12.05 34.47 11.88
CA LEU A 574 -10.90 34.50 12.80
C LEU A 574 -11.09 33.61 14.03
N GLY A 575 -12.34 33.39 14.46
CA GLY A 575 -12.66 32.45 15.54
C GLY A 575 -12.35 31.00 15.16
N ALA A 576 -12.60 30.61 13.91
CA ALA A 576 -12.25 29.30 13.40
C ALA A 576 -10.74 29.13 13.17
N MET A 577 -9.99 30.24 13.02
CA MET A 577 -8.54 30.18 12.87
C MET A 577 -7.82 29.76 14.16
N ARG A 578 -8.33 30.11 15.34
CA ARG A 578 -7.71 29.67 16.60
C ARG A 578 -7.85 28.16 16.85
N ASP A 579 -8.83 27.53 16.19
CA ASP A 579 -9.04 26.09 16.17
C ASP A 579 -8.45 25.42 14.90
N SER A 580 -7.71 26.15 14.04
CA SER A 580 -7.39 25.75 12.65
C SER A 580 -6.44 24.58 12.45
N ARG A 581 -6.01 23.89 13.51
CA ARG A 581 -5.55 22.50 13.32
C ARG A 581 -6.70 21.60 12.83
N ASN A 582 -7.95 22.05 12.95
CA ASN A 582 -9.13 21.27 12.63
C ASN A 582 -10.11 22.03 11.72
N PHE A 583 -9.90 21.86 10.41
CA PHE A 583 -10.51 22.54 9.27
C PHE A 583 -12.03 22.33 9.07
N THR A 584 -12.66 21.33 9.70
CA THR A 584 -13.99 20.86 9.26
C THR A 584 -15.15 21.22 10.19
N ARG A 585 -14.87 21.58 11.45
CA ARG A 585 -15.89 21.83 12.48
C ARG A 585 -16.85 22.98 12.15
N ALA A 586 -16.39 24.01 11.44
CA ALA A 586 -17.20 25.19 11.13
C ALA A 586 -18.35 24.93 10.14
N LEU A 587 -18.35 23.80 9.41
CA LEU A 587 -19.34 23.53 8.37
C LEU A 587 -20.47 22.56 8.79
N SER A 588 -20.26 21.73 9.81
CA SER A 588 -21.28 20.77 10.27
C SER A 588 -22.25 21.38 11.29
N ALA A 589 -21.79 22.33 12.11
CA ALA A 589 -22.56 22.82 13.26
C ALA A 589 -23.67 23.86 12.94
N LYS A 590 -23.67 24.49 11.74
CA LYS A 590 -24.61 25.59 11.42
C LYS A 590 -25.92 25.15 10.71
N THR A 591 -26.17 23.86 10.47
CA THR A 591 -27.38 23.40 9.74
C THR A 591 -28.55 22.89 10.60
N ASN A 592 -28.46 22.82 11.94
CA ASN A 592 -29.54 22.23 12.77
C ASN A 592 -29.99 22.98 14.02
N THR A 593 -29.58 24.23 14.27
CA THR A 593 -30.08 25.02 15.41
C THR A 593 -31.15 26.01 14.98
N SER A 594 -32.37 25.52 14.79
CA SER A 594 -33.56 26.38 14.79
C SER A 594 -33.97 26.68 16.24
N SER A 595 -34.36 27.93 16.49
CA SER A 595 -35.16 28.41 17.63
C SER A 595 -34.49 28.56 19.01
N ARG A 596 -33.61 29.56 19.16
CA ARG A 596 -33.57 30.35 20.42
C ARG A 596 -33.15 31.78 20.15
N SER A 597 -34.14 32.60 19.82
CA SER A 597 -34.04 34.04 19.57
C SER A 597 -33.87 34.82 20.89
N GLY A 598 -32.65 35.26 21.17
CA GLY A 598 -32.40 36.48 21.93
C GLY A 598 -31.65 37.45 21.01
N PRO A 599 -32.02 38.73 20.94
CA PRO A 599 -31.26 39.72 20.17
C PRO A 599 -29.95 40.03 20.90
N SER A 600 -28.91 39.23 20.65
CA SER A 600 -27.53 39.66 20.88
C SER A 600 -27.27 40.85 19.95
N GLY A 601 -26.65 41.90 20.50
CA GLY A 601 -26.51 43.19 19.85
C GLY A 601 -25.68 43.18 18.56
N PRO A 602 -25.67 44.30 17.81
CA PRO A 602 -24.96 44.47 16.53
C PRO A 602 -23.41 44.50 16.65
N GLU A 603 -22.82 44.05 17.75
CA GLU A 603 -21.38 44.16 18.01
C GLU A 603 -20.56 42.91 17.63
N ASP A 604 -21.18 41.79 17.28
CA ASP A 604 -20.48 40.58 16.83
C ASP A 604 -20.49 40.47 15.29
N ALA A 605 -20.02 41.50 14.59
CA ALA A 605 -19.62 41.33 13.20
C ALA A 605 -18.47 40.33 13.18
N GLU A 606 -18.77 39.05 12.89
CA GLU A 606 -17.76 37.98 12.77
C GLU A 606 -16.67 38.47 11.80
N ASN A 607 -15.48 38.78 12.31
CA ASN A 607 -14.35 39.20 11.47
C ASN A 607 -13.94 38.00 10.59
N PHE A 608 -14.26 38.10 9.29
CA PHE A 608 -13.78 37.20 8.25
C PHE A 608 -12.50 37.75 7.63
N GLU A 609 -11.52 36.87 7.42
CA GLU A 609 -10.26 37.21 6.79
C GLU A 609 -10.07 36.37 5.52
N ALA A 610 -9.56 36.99 4.45
CA ALA A 610 -9.16 36.28 3.25
C ALA A 610 -7.91 35.43 3.53
N VAL A 611 -8.05 34.10 3.38
CA VAL A 611 -7.01 33.12 3.76
C VAL A 611 -6.33 32.51 2.55
N CYS A 612 -7.02 32.43 1.42
CA CYS A 612 -6.47 31.78 0.24
C CYS A 612 -7.12 32.35 -1.03
N LEU A 613 -6.32 32.45 -2.09
CA LEU A 613 -6.78 32.75 -3.45
C LEU A 613 -6.59 31.51 -4.33
N ASN A 614 -7.66 31.08 -5.00
CA ASN A 614 -7.68 29.90 -5.86
C ASN A 614 -7.82 30.30 -7.32
N GLY A 615 -6.87 29.92 -8.18
CA GLY A 615 -6.93 30.20 -9.62
C GLY A 615 -7.64 29.11 -10.40
N TRP A 616 -8.60 29.50 -11.23
CA TRP A 616 -9.45 28.59 -12.00
C TRP A 616 -9.27 28.78 -13.51
N GLN A 617 -9.25 27.67 -14.24
CA GLN A 617 -9.14 27.65 -15.69
C GLN A 617 -10.15 26.65 -16.29
N TRP A 618 -10.83 27.07 -17.35
CA TRP A 618 -11.61 26.16 -18.19
C TRP A 618 -10.68 25.31 -19.05
N VAL A 619 -10.77 24.00 -18.89
CA VAL A 619 -9.92 23.04 -19.62
C VAL A 619 -10.78 21.94 -20.23
N SER A 620 -10.38 21.44 -21.40
CA SER A 620 -10.79 20.13 -21.85
C SER A 620 -10.09 19.03 -21.04
N TRP A 621 -10.51 17.79 -21.21
CA TRP A 621 -9.84 16.67 -20.57
C TRP A 621 -8.39 16.51 -21.03
N GLU A 622 -8.13 16.67 -22.33
CA GLU A 622 -6.79 16.62 -22.91
C GLU A 622 -5.89 17.72 -22.35
N GLU A 623 -6.42 18.95 -22.25
CA GLU A 623 -5.69 20.08 -21.65
C GLU A 623 -5.36 19.84 -20.17
N ALA A 624 -6.30 19.24 -19.41
CA ALA A 624 -6.06 18.88 -18.01
C ALA A 624 -4.94 17.84 -17.87
N LEU A 625 -4.96 16.78 -18.69
CA LEU A 625 -3.92 15.76 -18.73
C LEU A 625 -2.55 16.35 -19.08
N ASP A 626 -2.48 17.23 -20.08
CA ASP A 626 -1.24 17.89 -20.47
C ASP A 626 -0.67 18.77 -19.35
N LEU A 627 -1.53 19.52 -18.64
CA LEU A 627 -1.13 20.31 -17.49
C LEU A 627 -0.59 19.45 -16.35
N MET A 628 -1.26 18.33 -16.05
CA MET A 628 -0.84 17.39 -15.02
C MET A 628 0.48 16.72 -15.37
N HIS A 629 0.65 16.24 -16.61
CA HIS A 629 1.91 15.65 -17.08
C HIS A 629 3.06 16.67 -17.06
N LYS A 630 2.80 17.92 -17.45
CA LYS A 630 3.81 18.98 -17.39
C LYS A 630 4.23 19.26 -15.94
N ASN A 631 3.27 19.31 -15.02
CA ASN A 631 3.54 19.49 -13.60
C ASN A 631 4.36 18.32 -13.04
N GLN A 632 3.97 17.08 -13.34
CA GLN A 632 4.70 15.89 -12.93
C GLN A 632 6.15 15.93 -13.44
N LYS A 633 6.38 16.24 -14.72
CA LYS A 633 7.75 16.38 -15.27
C LYS A 633 8.57 17.48 -14.59
N THR A 634 7.92 18.60 -14.24
CA THR A 634 8.58 19.70 -13.52
C THR A 634 8.98 19.25 -12.12
N MET A 635 8.08 18.57 -11.41
CA MET A 635 8.39 18.01 -10.09
C MET A 635 9.46 16.92 -10.14
N GLU A 636 9.43 16.03 -11.14
CA GLU A 636 10.48 15.02 -11.34
C GLU A 636 11.85 15.67 -11.58
N LEU A 637 11.89 16.76 -12.35
CA LEU A 637 13.11 17.54 -12.59
C LEU A 637 13.58 18.24 -11.31
N ASP A 638 12.67 18.86 -10.55
CA ASP A 638 13.00 19.51 -9.28
C ASP A 638 13.53 18.50 -8.25
N CYS A 639 12.91 17.32 -8.16
CA CYS A 639 13.39 16.21 -7.35
C CYS A 639 14.78 15.72 -7.80
N GLN A 640 15.03 15.61 -9.10
CA GLN A 640 16.36 15.25 -9.62
C GLN A 640 17.40 16.32 -9.30
N ASN A 641 17.06 17.60 -9.45
CA ASN A 641 17.93 18.71 -9.12
C ASN A 641 18.28 18.72 -7.64
N LEU A 642 17.30 18.53 -6.75
CA LEU A 642 17.53 18.46 -5.32
C LEU A 642 18.34 17.24 -4.91
N ARG A 643 18.08 16.06 -5.49
CA ARG A 643 18.95 14.89 -5.29
C ARG A 643 20.38 15.18 -5.74
N SER A 644 20.57 15.87 -6.87
CA SER A 644 21.90 16.25 -7.33
C SER A 644 22.59 17.25 -6.39
N LEU A 645 21.81 18.16 -5.79
CA LEU A 645 22.29 19.10 -4.78
C LEU A 645 22.73 18.36 -3.51
N HIS A 646 21.89 17.48 -2.97
CA HIS A 646 22.21 16.67 -1.79
C HIS A 646 23.43 15.76 -2.02
N LEU A 647 23.52 15.11 -3.18
CA LEU A 647 24.71 14.32 -3.54
C LEU A 647 25.98 15.19 -3.62
N ALA A 648 25.88 16.42 -4.10
CA ALA A 648 27.00 17.36 -4.14
C ALA A 648 27.38 17.86 -2.73
N GLU A 649 26.40 18.16 -1.88
CA GLU A 649 26.60 18.52 -0.47
C GLU A 649 27.27 17.38 0.31
N ARG A 650 26.77 16.16 0.16
CA ARG A 650 27.36 14.96 0.74
C ARG A 650 28.79 14.73 0.27
N ALA A 651 29.05 14.83 -1.04
CA ALA A 651 30.42 14.71 -1.56
C ALA A 651 31.36 15.80 -1.00
N ALA A 652 30.84 17.01 -0.77
CA ALA A 652 31.61 18.09 -0.12
C ALA A 652 31.87 17.80 1.36
N LEU A 653 30.90 17.22 2.09
CA LEU A 653 31.08 16.78 3.48
C LEU A 653 32.08 15.63 3.59
N GLU A 654 32.00 14.62 2.71
CA GLU A 654 32.94 13.51 2.63
C GLU A 654 34.36 14.02 2.35
N SER A 655 34.53 14.92 1.37
CA SER A 655 35.84 15.56 1.09
C SER A 655 36.36 16.40 2.26
N SER A 656 35.48 17.06 3.00
CA SER A 656 35.86 17.82 4.20
C SER A 656 36.30 16.90 5.33
N SER A 657 35.61 15.77 5.53
CA SER A 657 35.96 14.72 6.48
C SER A 657 37.33 14.10 6.16
N GLU A 658 37.62 13.82 4.89
CA GLU A 658 38.93 13.34 4.44
C GLU A 658 40.06 14.34 4.77
N LYS A 659 39.87 15.64 4.48
CA LYS A 659 40.85 16.68 4.82
C LYS A 659 41.07 16.83 6.32
N LEU A 660 40.01 16.69 7.13
CA LEU A 660 40.12 16.68 8.58
C LEU A 660 40.94 15.47 9.06
N ALA A 661 40.75 14.29 8.46
CA ALA A 661 41.56 13.11 8.75
C ALA A 661 43.04 13.31 8.38
N GLU A 662 43.33 13.97 7.26
CA GLU A 662 44.71 14.33 6.87
C GLU A 662 45.34 15.33 7.84
N LEU A 663 44.62 16.38 8.24
CA LEU A 663 45.08 17.35 9.23
C LEU A 663 45.38 16.70 10.58
N ARG A 664 44.53 15.75 11.00
CA ARG A 664 44.76 14.92 12.19
C ARG A 664 46.06 14.13 12.07
N GLN A 665 46.27 13.44 10.95
CA GLN A 665 47.50 12.68 10.70
C GLN A 665 48.75 13.57 10.73
N GLN A 666 48.68 14.78 10.17
CA GLN A 666 49.78 15.76 10.21
C GLN A 666 50.05 16.24 11.65
N SER A 667 49.00 16.53 12.40
CA SER A 667 49.11 16.91 13.81
C SER A 667 49.76 15.80 14.64
N ASP A 668 49.33 14.55 14.45
CA ASP A 668 49.90 13.38 15.13
C ASP A 668 51.38 13.18 14.78
N ALA A 669 51.75 13.41 13.52
CA ALA A 669 53.14 13.36 13.08
C ALA A 669 54.01 14.46 13.72
N ILE A 670 53.49 15.69 13.84
CA ILE A 670 54.18 16.80 14.53
C ILE A 670 54.37 16.48 16.01
N SER A 671 53.33 15.94 16.66
CA SER A 671 53.37 15.49 18.06
C SER A 671 54.40 14.38 18.27
N ALA A 672 54.51 13.42 17.33
CA ALA A 672 55.48 12.33 17.41
C ALA A 672 56.94 12.76 17.20
N LEU A 673 57.20 13.82 16.43
CA LEU A 673 58.55 14.28 16.09
C LEU A 673 59.31 14.97 17.23
N LYS A 674 58.71 15.22 18.41
CA LYS A 674 59.34 16.05 19.46
C LYS A 674 59.34 15.44 20.87
N ASN A 675 60.44 14.77 21.18
CA ASN A 675 60.73 14.19 22.50
C ASN A 675 61.61 15.03 23.45
N SER A 676 61.92 16.32 23.22
CA SER A 676 62.73 17.06 24.24
C SER A 676 62.67 18.59 24.31
N SER A 677 62.11 19.33 23.35
CA SER A 677 62.15 20.81 23.42
C SER A 677 61.01 21.45 22.63
N MET A 678 59.77 21.24 23.08
CA MET A 678 58.64 22.02 22.59
C MET A 678 58.06 22.85 23.72
N ASP A 679 57.81 24.12 23.44
CA ASP A 679 57.17 25.04 24.36
C ASP A 679 55.78 24.51 24.75
N LYS A 680 55.39 24.73 26.01
CA LYS A 680 54.08 24.32 26.54
C LYS A 680 52.95 25.00 25.78
N GLU A 681 53.13 26.24 25.34
CA GLU A 681 52.13 26.98 24.55
C GLU A 681 51.89 26.31 23.20
N VAL A 682 52.93 25.82 22.54
CA VAL A 682 52.81 25.13 21.24
C VAL A 682 52.12 23.78 21.41
N ARG A 683 52.36 23.05 22.52
CA ARG A 683 51.61 21.81 22.82
C ARG A 683 50.13 22.09 23.02
N SER A 684 49.81 23.10 23.83
CA SER A 684 48.43 23.50 24.09
C SER A 684 47.68 23.85 22.81
N LEU A 685 48.33 24.55 21.86
CA LEU A 685 47.73 24.88 20.57
C LEU A 685 47.52 23.64 19.67
N ILE A 686 48.44 22.67 19.70
CA ILE A 686 48.27 21.41 18.95
C ILE A 686 47.12 20.58 19.52
N ASP A 687 47.02 20.48 20.84
CA ASP A 687 45.92 19.77 21.51
C ASP A 687 44.57 20.45 21.19
N GLU A 688 44.52 21.79 21.16
CA GLU A 688 43.32 22.55 20.77
C GLU A 688 42.93 22.32 19.29
N ILE A 689 43.91 22.27 18.38
CA ILE A 689 43.67 21.94 16.96
C ILE A 689 43.16 20.51 16.82
N GLN A 690 43.75 19.53 17.52
CA GLN A 690 43.29 18.14 17.48
C GLN A 690 41.86 18.00 17.97
N SER A 691 41.53 18.63 19.10
CA SER A 691 40.18 18.63 19.65
C SER A 691 39.18 19.28 18.69
N GLY A 692 39.54 20.39 18.05
CA GLY A 692 38.71 21.04 17.03
C GLY A 692 38.48 20.19 15.79
N VAL A 693 39.52 19.49 15.31
CA VAL A 693 39.43 18.57 14.16
C VAL A 693 38.55 17.37 14.47
N GLU A 694 38.67 16.77 15.64
CA GLU A 694 37.81 15.66 16.08
C GLU A 694 36.34 16.08 16.17
N SER A 695 36.07 17.23 16.80
CA SER A 695 34.70 17.75 16.92
C SER A 695 34.07 18.02 15.54
N LEU A 696 34.81 18.61 14.61
CA LEU A 696 34.32 18.84 13.25
C LEU A 696 34.11 17.53 12.48
N GLN A 697 34.98 16.54 12.66
CA GLN A 697 34.84 15.25 12.02
C GLN A 697 33.61 14.50 12.52
N GLU A 698 33.33 14.54 13.83
CA GLU A 698 32.12 14.00 14.43
C GLU A 698 30.87 14.69 13.89
N ILE A 699 30.88 16.02 13.76
CA ILE A 699 29.76 16.77 13.16
C ILE A 699 29.54 16.34 11.71
N CYS A 700 30.59 16.30 10.88
CA CYS A 700 30.48 15.87 9.49
C CYS A 700 29.93 14.43 9.38
N GLN A 701 30.41 13.49 10.20
CA GLN A 701 29.93 12.12 10.20
C GLN A 701 28.48 12.02 10.69
N ALA A 702 28.11 12.77 11.72
CA ALA A 702 26.74 12.84 12.21
C ALA A 702 25.79 13.43 11.15
N THR A 703 26.20 14.48 10.44
CA THR A 703 25.42 15.07 9.34
C THR A 703 25.29 14.11 8.17
N ILE A 704 26.37 13.46 7.72
CA ILE A 704 26.32 12.45 6.65
C ILE A 704 25.38 11.29 7.05
N PHE A 705 25.46 10.84 8.30
CA PHE A 705 24.58 9.79 8.82
C PHE A 705 23.11 10.25 8.86
N GLN A 706 22.85 11.45 9.35
CA GLN A 706 21.50 12.03 9.39
C GLN A 706 20.91 12.23 7.99
N GLU A 707 21.70 12.73 7.04
CA GLU A 707 21.32 12.83 5.62
C GLU A 707 21.04 11.45 5.02
N SER A 708 21.85 10.44 5.34
CA SER A 708 21.63 9.07 4.85
C SER A 708 20.31 8.46 5.36
N LEU A 709 19.89 8.81 6.57
CA LEU A 709 18.59 8.40 7.11
C LEU A 709 17.44 9.18 6.46
N GLN A 710 17.64 10.44 6.12
CA GLN A 710 16.63 11.27 5.45
C GLN A 710 16.46 10.93 3.96
N ASP A 711 17.55 10.59 3.27
CA ASP A 711 17.55 10.15 1.85
C ASP A 711 16.76 8.85 1.66
N VAL A 712 16.75 7.97 2.67
CA VAL A 712 15.94 6.74 2.67
C VAL A 712 14.46 7.05 2.95
N CYS A 713 14.14 8.19 3.57
CA CYS A 713 12.79 8.46 4.05
C CYS A 713 11.89 9.29 3.13
N HIS A 714 12.37 10.14 2.19
CA HIS A 714 11.40 10.94 1.41
C HIS A 714 11.84 11.48 0.03
N PRO A 715 11.43 10.80 -1.06
CA PRO A 715 11.10 11.47 -2.32
C PRO A 715 9.70 12.13 -2.31
N THR A 716 8.85 11.76 -1.35
CA THR A 716 7.42 12.12 -1.30
C THR A 716 7.12 13.49 -0.69
N ILE A 717 8.11 14.20 -0.11
CA ILE A 717 7.90 15.55 0.46
C ILE A 717 7.63 16.61 -0.64
N PHE A 718 7.83 16.28 -1.92
CA PHE A 718 7.46 17.18 -3.02
C PHE A 718 5.95 17.15 -3.30
N LYS A 719 5.26 18.15 -2.74
CA LYS A 719 3.86 18.56 -2.96
C LYS A 719 2.91 17.39 -3.30
N GLU A 720 2.29 16.85 -2.26
CA GLU A 720 1.17 15.89 -2.21
C GLU A 720 -0.11 16.32 -2.97
N SER A 721 -0.02 17.27 -3.89
CA SER A 721 -1.15 17.80 -4.65
C SER A 721 -1.42 17.04 -5.96
N GLN A 722 -0.84 15.85 -6.17
CA GLN A 722 -1.08 15.09 -7.39
C GLN A 722 -2.32 14.20 -7.28
N LEU A 723 -3.08 14.09 -8.36
CA LEU A 723 -4.07 13.02 -8.49
C LEU A 723 -3.30 11.73 -8.83
N PRO A 724 -3.56 10.62 -8.12
CA PRO A 724 -2.96 9.32 -8.40
C PRO A 724 -3.05 8.94 -9.90
N PRO A 725 -2.03 8.29 -10.49
CA PRO A 725 -2.07 7.84 -11.89
C PRO A 725 -3.27 6.95 -12.22
N SER A 726 -3.82 6.25 -11.22
CA SER A 726 -5.07 5.49 -11.29
C SER A 726 -6.27 6.38 -11.66
N ILE A 727 -6.39 7.56 -11.05
CA ILE A 727 -7.43 8.56 -11.32
C ILE A 727 -7.34 9.06 -12.76
N ILE A 728 -6.12 9.35 -13.21
CA ILE A 728 -5.83 9.83 -14.57
C ILE A 728 -6.24 8.78 -15.61
N SER A 729 -5.89 7.51 -15.37
CA SER A 729 -6.21 6.41 -16.27
C SER A 729 -7.70 6.10 -16.32
N HIS A 730 -8.42 6.16 -15.19
CA HIS A 730 -9.85 5.89 -15.14
C HIS A 730 -10.66 6.99 -15.82
N LEU A 731 -10.39 8.26 -15.49
CA LEU A 731 -11.11 9.39 -16.09
C LEU A 731 -10.87 9.52 -17.61
N ALA A 732 -9.71 9.06 -18.11
CA ALA A 732 -9.45 9.00 -19.55
C ALA A 732 -10.23 7.89 -20.29
N LYS A 733 -10.60 6.79 -19.63
CA LYS A 733 -11.36 5.70 -20.25
C LYS A 733 -12.84 6.02 -20.44
N ASP A 734 -13.39 6.88 -19.58
CA ASP A 734 -14.82 7.23 -19.59
C ASP A 734 -15.15 8.48 -20.42
N THR A 735 -14.18 9.01 -21.18
CA THR A 735 -14.47 10.09 -22.14
C THR A 735 -15.18 9.45 -23.35
N PRO A 736 -16.50 9.68 -23.55
CA PRO A 736 -17.16 9.18 -24.74
C PRO A 736 -16.49 9.84 -25.95
N VAL A 737 -15.96 9.01 -26.86
CA VAL A 737 -15.45 9.47 -28.17
C VAL A 737 -16.65 10.02 -28.94
N SER A 738 -16.97 11.29 -28.71
CA SER A 738 -17.95 12.03 -29.47
C SER A 738 -17.34 12.37 -30.82
N GLY A 739 -17.41 11.42 -31.76
CA GLY A 739 -16.92 11.67 -33.11
C GLY A 739 -16.57 10.44 -33.92
N ARG A 740 -17.50 9.48 -34.09
CA ARG A 740 -17.60 8.64 -35.30
C ARG A 740 -18.80 7.69 -35.20
N SER A 741 -19.94 8.12 -35.71
CA SER A 741 -20.98 7.24 -36.27
C SER A 741 -22.10 8.08 -36.91
N ALA A 742 -21.89 8.51 -38.15
CA ALA A 742 -22.95 8.86 -39.11
C ALA A 742 -22.35 9.09 -40.51
N ALA A 743 -21.56 8.16 -41.04
CA ALA A 743 -21.15 8.19 -42.44
C ALA A 743 -20.66 6.81 -42.91
N GLU A 744 -21.51 5.78 -42.85
CA GLU A 744 -21.28 4.57 -43.63
C GLU A 744 -22.56 3.72 -43.70
N ARG A 745 -23.46 4.05 -44.64
CA ARG A 745 -24.34 3.06 -45.28
C ARG A 745 -24.58 3.40 -46.74
N SER A 746 -24.50 2.34 -47.53
CA SER A 746 -25.07 2.11 -48.86
C SER A 746 -24.56 2.94 -50.05
N SER A 747 -23.54 2.38 -50.68
CA SER A 747 -23.38 2.39 -52.14
C SER A 747 -24.47 1.55 -52.81
N THR A 748 -25.44 2.18 -53.49
CA THR A 748 -26.18 1.56 -54.59
C THR A 748 -26.69 2.64 -55.56
N SER A 749 -26.02 2.69 -56.71
CA SER A 749 -26.47 3.09 -58.05
C SER A 749 -27.54 4.19 -58.22
N LEU A 750 -27.08 5.31 -58.78
CA LEU A 750 -27.87 6.26 -59.57
C LEU A 750 -28.61 5.56 -60.73
N PRO A 751 -29.76 6.11 -61.15
CA PRO A 751 -29.84 6.59 -62.52
C PRO A 751 -30.26 8.07 -62.63
N GLN A 752 -29.92 8.61 -63.79
CA GLN A 752 -29.92 10.00 -64.22
C GLN A 752 -31.27 10.76 -64.17
N PRO A 753 -31.21 12.11 -64.23
CA PRO A 753 -32.37 12.98 -64.20
C PRO A 753 -32.93 13.24 -65.61
N GLU A 754 -34.24 13.41 -65.70
CA GLU A 754 -34.92 14.15 -66.78
C GLU A 754 -36.05 14.99 -66.15
N PRO A 755 -36.42 16.12 -66.77
CA PRO A 755 -36.99 17.28 -66.09
C PRO A 755 -38.49 17.46 -66.38
N VAL A 756 -39.01 18.64 -66.00
CA VAL A 756 -40.29 19.26 -66.42
C VAL A 756 -41.45 19.13 -65.42
N GLY A 757 -42.06 20.27 -65.09
CA GLY A 757 -43.49 20.33 -64.76
C GLY A 757 -43.89 21.33 -63.70
N GLU A 758 -44.22 22.56 -64.13
CA GLU A 758 -45.02 23.52 -63.38
C GLU A 758 -46.38 22.95 -62.93
N ALA A 759 -46.90 23.47 -61.81
CA ALA A 759 -48.26 24.02 -61.65
C ALA A 759 -49.05 23.57 -60.39
N VAL A 760 -49.33 24.56 -59.54
CA VAL A 760 -50.62 25.02 -58.97
C VAL A 760 -51.62 24.01 -58.34
N VAL A 761 -52.26 24.50 -57.25
CA VAL A 761 -53.51 24.07 -56.58
C VAL A 761 -53.33 22.90 -55.60
N GLY A 762 -53.84 22.87 -54.37
CA GLY A 762 -54.74 23.73 -53.61
C GLY A 762 -55.10 23.02 -52.30
N SER A 763 -55.49 23.84 -51.33
CA SER A 763 -56.16 23.54 -50.06
C SER A 763 -57.07 22.31 -49.99
N SER A 764 -57.12 21.65 -48.81
CA SER A 764 -58.32 21.55 -47.95
C SER A 764 -58.51 20.19 -47.25
N TRP A 765 -58.60 20.25 -45.91
CA TRP A 765 -59.47 19.52 -44.96
C TRP A 765 -59.91 18.08 -45.30
N THR A 766 -59.75 17.13 -44.35
CA THR A 766 -60.82 16.72 -43.42
C THR A 766 -60.39 15.58 -42.48
N ARG A 767 -61.15 15.55 -41.39
CA ARG A 767 -61.12 14.75 -40.17
C ARG A 767 -61.72 13.35 -40.36
N GLU A 768 -61.17 12.40 -39.59
CA GLU A 768 -61.84 11.27 -38.88
C GLU A 768 -62.47 10.10 -39.68
N PRO A 769 -62.77 8.91 -39.06
CA PRO A 769 -62.43 8.40 -37.71
C PRO A 769 -62.15 6.86 -37.57
N TYR A 770 -61.95 6.39 -36.30
CA TYR A 770 -62.40 5.11 -35.67
C TYR A 770 -61.72 3.79 -36.14
N LEU A 771 -61.34 2.74 -35.36
CA LEU A 771 -61.62 2.10 -34.05
C LEU A 771 -60.33 1.31 -33.65
N GLY A 772 -60.06 0.79 -32.44
CA GLY A 772 -60.77 0.57 -31.18
C GLY A 772 -59.98 -0.46 -30.34
N GLU A 773 -60.19 -0.40 -29.01
CA GLU A 773 -60.12 -1.50 -28.00
C GLU A 773 -58.75 -2.18 -27.71
N ASP A 774 -58.35 -2.53 -26.47
CA ASP A 774 -58.97 -2.48 -25.15
C ASP A 774 -57.94 -2.72 -24.01
N SER A 775 -58.16 -2.03 -22.87
CA SER A 775 -58.11 -2.52 -21.46
C SER A 775 -56.79 -3.09 -20.83
N HIS A 776 -56.45 -3.03 -19.53
CA HIS A 776 -57.11 -2.63 -18.27
C HIS A 776 -56.08 -2.14 -17.22
N THR A 777 -56.61 -1.36 -16.27
CA THR A 777 -56.08 -0.62 -15.11
C THR A 777 -55.64 -1.43 -13.88
N VAL A 778 -54.72 -0.88 -13.07
CA VAL A 778 -54.61 -1.10 -11.60
C VAL A 778 -54.39 0.24 -10.89
N THR A 779 -55.16 0.44 -9.82
CA THR A 779 -55.34 1.66 -9.02
C THR A 779 -54.43 1.78 -7.79
N SER A 780 -54.20 3.02 -7.39
CA SER A 780 -53.52 3.56 -6.21
C SER A 780 -54.20 3.25 -4.86
N HIS A 781 -53.41 3.23 -3.76
CA HIS A 781 -53.85 3.79 -2.48
C HIS A 781 -52.70 4.26 -1.55
N ASP A 782 -53.07 5.32 -0.82
CA ASP A 782 -52.46 6.18 0.20
C ASP A 782 -51.93 5.46 1.47
N PRO A 783 -51.02 6.07 2.26
CA PRO A 783 -50.95 5.72 3.69
C PRO A 783 -50.81 6.91 4.67
N ARG A 784 -51.57 6.83 5.77
CA ARG A 784 -51.28 7.49 7.06
C ARG A 784 -51.28 6.47 8.20
N SER A 785 -50.29 6.64 9.09
CA SER A 785 -50.31 6.42 10.56
C SER A 785 -50.56 5.01 11.12
N CYS A 786 -49.57 4.46 11.86
CA CYS A 786 -49.69 4.20 13.31
C CYS A 786 -48.45 3.53 13.91
N ALA A 787 -48.22 3.82 15.19
CA ALA A 787 -47.11 3.38 16.05
C ALA A 787 -47.17 1.90 16.48
N GLY A 788 -46.02 1.32 16.84
CA GLY A 788 -45.92 0.03 17.54
C GLY A 788 -44.48 -0.29 17.98
N ARG A 789 -44.31 -0.61 19.27
CA ARG A 789 -43.06 -1.01 19.97
C ARG A 789 -42.46 -2.32 19.43
N PRO A 790 -41.15 -2.59 19.63
CA PRO A 790 -40.51 -3.80 19.11
C PRO A 790 -40.56 -4.97 20.11
N SER A 791 -40.87 -6.16 19.58
CA SER A 791 -40.67 -7.45 20.25
C SER A 791 -39.46 -8.17 19.64
N HIS A 792 -38.69 -8.82 20.51
CA HIS A 792 -37.58 -9.71 20.19
C HIS A 792 -37.95 -10.80 19.17
N GLY A 793 -37.02 -11.12 18.26
CA GLY A 793 -37.14 -12.27 17.38
C GLY A 793 -35.85 -12.53 16.60
N ARG A 794 -35.18 -13.62 16.97
CA ARG A 794 -34.03 -14.25 16.30
C ARG A 794 -34.37 -14.65 14.85
N GLY A 795 -33.40 -14.62 13.95
CA GLY A 795 -33.39 -15.49 12.75
C GLY A 795 -32.58 -14.97 11.56
N PRO A 796 -31.80 -15.82 10.85
CA PRO A 796 -30.70 -15.42 9.96
C PRO A 796 -31.08 -15.45 8.47
N LEU A 797 -30.45 -14.61 7.63
CA LEU A 797 -30.43 -14.75 6.16
C LEU A 797 -29.10 -14.16 5.63
N SER A 798 -28.15 -15.01 5.23
CA SER A 798 -27.91 -15.45 3.84
C SER A 798 -27.44 -14.31 2.92
N CYS A 799 -26.11 -14.20 2.77
CA CYS A 799 -25.47 -13.41 1.72
C CYS A 799 -25.64 -14.12 0.38
N PHE A 800 -26.26 -13.44 -0.59
CA PHE A 800 -26.13 -13.75 -2.01
C PHE A 800 -24.94 -12.96 -2.56
N TRP A 801 -23.96 -13.67 -3.10
CA TRP A 801 -22.89 -13.11 -3.93
C TRP A 801 -23.36 -13.04 -5.38
N CYS A 802 -23.10 -11.92 -6.05
CA CYS A 802 -23.06 -11.84 -7.51
C CYS A 802 -21.74 -11.22 -7.93
N LEU A 803 -21.20 -11.83 -9.00
CA LEU A 803 -19.92 -11.66 -9.68
C LEU A 803 -19.56 -10.22 -10.07
#